data_AF-A0A6G1DUZ8-F1
#
_entry.id   AF-A0A6G1DUZ8-F1
#
_cell.length_a   1.000
_cell.length_b   1.000
_cell.length_c   1.000
_cell.angle_alpha   90.00
_cell.angle_beta   90.00
_cell.angle_gamma   90.00
#
_symmetry.space_group_name_H-M   'P 1'
#
loop_
_entity.id
_entity.type
_entity.pdbx_description
1 polymer ?
#
loop_
_entity_poly.entity_id
_entity_poly.type
_entity_poly.pdbx_seq_one_letter_code
_entity_poly.pdbx_strand_id
1 'polypeptide(L)'
;MFLLVVTLNSTSLLTHAHTQVQGQLSLLSGAILTFGLTRYPYSEFELMAEELLMSDSTIKVFGALRMSVKMLLMWNSKMLIDGGGDSIVATSLLDASNLIVLKESSVIHSNANLGVRGQGLLNLSGEGDTIEAQRLILSLFYSIKVGPGSILRGPLVNGSSDDVAPKLNCEDGICPVEIIHPPEDCNLNSSLSFTLQVCRVEDIDIWGLVQGTVIHFNRARSVTVHTSGTISATGLGCRSGVGQGKMLNSGVSGGGGHGGRGGDGFYNGSHAEGGSAYGSADLPCELGSGSGNDTTRFSTAGGGIIVMGSWEYSLPSLSLYGSVESNGESSTDVVTNASIGGPGGGSGGTILLFVHTLSLAESSILSSVGGLGNFDSGGGGGGRIHFHWSNIPTGDEYVPVAAVKGSILTSGGISKGKGFPGENGTVTGKACPKGLYGTFCKECPLGTYKNVTGSSKSLCFQCPPDELPHRAMYISIRGGAYETPCPYKCVSDRYRMPHCYTALEELIYTFGGPWLFGLLLSGLLVLLALVLSVARMKFVGTDELPGPAPTQQGSQIDHSFPFLESLNEVLETNRAEESHGHVHRMYFMGPNTFSEPWHLPHTPPEQITEIVYEDAFNRFVDEINTLAAYQWWEGSIHSILCVLAYPLAWSWQQFRRRKKLQRLREFVRSEYDHSCLRSCRSRALYEGLKVTATPDLMLGYLDFFLGGDEKRPDLPPRLRQRFPMSLIFGGNGSYMAPFSLLSDSVLTSLMSQAVPSSIWHRLVAGLNAQLRLVRRGNLRGTFLPVLNWLETHANPSLGVNGVRVDLAWFQATALGYCQLGLVVYAVGEPVGAELDGSPRIKIEQHTLTQNTHADTQLGHSRTKDALMRKRITGGILDSNSLRTLKDRRDLFYPFSLILHNTKPVGHQDLVGLVISVLLLADFSLVLLTFLQLYSYSMADVLLVLFVLPLGILSPFPAGINALFSHGPRRSAGLARVYALWNITSLVNVVVAFVCGLVHYKSSTKRHPSTQPWNLGTDESGWWLFPTALMLLKCIQARLVDWHVANLEIQDRAIPPSCDKVPLMRS
;
A
#
# COMPACT_ATOMS: atom_id res chain seq x y z
N MET A 1 -18.49 -78.49 -45.90
CA MET A 1 -19.78 -78.74 -45.22
C MET A 1 -19.61 -79.96 -44.32
N PHE A 2 -18.97 -79.80 -43.16
CA PHE A 2 -18.96 -80.83 -42.12
C PHE A 2 -20.04 -80.42 -41.12
N LEU A 3 -21.22 -81.01 -41.28
CA LEU A 3 -22.27 -80.93 -40.28
C LEU A 3 -21.84 -81.83 -39.12
N LEU A 4 -21.01 -81.32 -38.20
CA LEU A 4 -20.71 -82.03 -36.95
C LEU A 4 -21.92 -81.88 -36.02
N VAL A 5 -23.01 -82.55 -36.36
CA VAL A 5 -24.11 -82.79 -35.42
C VAL A 5 -23.60 -83.88 -34.48
N VAL A 6 -22.94 -83.47 -33.40
CA VAL A 6 -22.82 -84.34 -32.22
C VAL A 6 -24.19 -84.31 -31.52
N THR A 7 -25.18 -84.97 -32.11
CA THR A 7 -26.33 -85.41 -31.33
C THR A 7 -25.86 -86.61 -30.51
N LEU A 8 -25.46 -86.37 -29.27
CA LEU A 8 -25.44 -87.41 -28.25
C LEU A 8 -26.88 -87.80 -27.93
N ASN A 9 -27.53 -88.52 -28.84
CA ASN A 9 -28.81 -89.20 -28.58
C ASN A 9 -28.51 -90.47 -27.77
N SER A 10 -28.09 -90.31 -26.51
CA SER A 10 -28.13 -91.41 -25.55
C SER A 10 -29.41 -91.30 -24.74
N THR A 11 -30.25 -92.33 -24.76
CA THR A 11 -31.45 -92.49 -23.93
C THR A 11 -31.16 -92.69 -22.43
N SER A 12 -29.92 -92.42 -21.99
CA SER A 12 -29.49 -92.42 -20.60
C SER A 12 -29.31 -90.98 -20.11
N LEU A 13 -29.89 -90.65 -18.95
CA LEU A 13 -29.68 -89.37 -18.24
C LEU A 13 -28.17 -89.14 -17.99
N LEU A 14 -27.52 -88.39 -18.87
CA LEU A 14 -26.15 -87.89 -18.66
C LEU A 14 -26.24 -86.67 -17.73
N THR A 15 -25.85 -86.84 -16.48
CA THR A 15 -25.84 -85.75 -15.48
C THR A 15 -24.67 -84.77 -15.66
N HIS A 16 -23.61 -85.17 -16.37
CA HIS A 16 -22.43 -84.35 -16.61
C HIS A 16 -21.78 -84.72 -17.95
N ALA A 17 -21.38 -83.71 -18.74
CA ALA A 17 -20.68 -83.92 -20.01
C ALA A 17 -19.50 -82.95 -20.15
N HIS A 18 -18.33 -83.48 -20.50
CA HIS A 18 -17.06 -82.76 -20.57
C HIS A 18 -16.49 -82.80 -21.98
N THR A 19 -16.18 -81.64 -22.56
CA THR A 19 -15.57 -81.48 -23.88
C THR A 19 -14.28 -80.66 -23.75
N GLN A 20 -13.14 -81.29 -24.02
CA GLN A 20 -11.84 -80.65 -24.01
C GLN A 20 -11.24 -80.62 -25.42
N VAL A 21 -10.93 -79.43 -25.92
CA VAL A 21 -10.28 -79.20 -27.20
C VAL A 21 -8.89 -78.63 -26.95
N GLN A 22 -7.85 -79.34 -27.37
CA GLN A 22 -6.48 -78.81 -27.37
C GLN A 22 -6.33 -77.88 -28.58
N GLY A 23 -6.16 -76.57 -28.33
CA GLY A 23 -6.01 -75.54 -29.36
C GLY A 23 -7.30 -74.76 -29.66
N GLN A 24 -7.55 -74.50 -30.94
CA GLN A 24 -8.63 -73.62 -31.40
C GLN A 24 -9.92 -74.39 -31.77
N LEU A 25 -11.05 -74.01 -31.16
CA LEU A 25 -12.39 -74.42 -31.55
C LEU A 25 -13.01 -73.31 -32.42
N SER A 26 -13.24 -73.60 -33.71
CA SER A 26 -13.86 -72.64 -34.63
C SER A 26 -15.23 -73.11 -35.11
N LEU A 27 -16.24 -72.25 -34.96
CA LEU A 27 -17.59 -72.42 -35.47
C LEU A 27 -17.82 -71.37 -36.56
N LEU A 28 -17.92 -71.83 -37.81
CA LEU A 28 -18.00 -70.98 -39.00
C LEU A 28 -19.23 -71.33 -39.84
N SER A 29 -19.76 -70.36 -40.59
CA SER A 29 -20.75 -70.57 -41.67
C SER A 29 -22.08 -71.21 -41.23
N GLY A 30 -22.76 -70.66 -40.21
CA GLY A 30 -24.08 -71.17 -39.81
C GLY A 30 -24.04 -72.40 -38.90
N ALA A 31 -22.89 -72.73 -38.31
CA ALA A 31 -22.75 -73.92 -37.47
C ALA A 31 -23.60 -73.81 -36.20
N ILE A 32 -24.31 -74.89 -35.85
CA ILE A 32 -25.13 -74.98 -34.63
C ILE A 32 -24.55 -76.07 -33.73
N LEU A 33 -24.06 -75.69 -32.54
CA LEU A 33 -23.59 -76.61 -31.53
C LEU A 33 -24.61 -76.65 -30.39
N THR A 34 -25.18 -77.82 -30.11
CA THR A 34 -26.23 -77.99 -29.08
C THR A 34 -25.75 -78.92 -27.98
N PHE A 35 -25.86 -78.48 -26.73
CA PHE A 35 -25.58 -79.25 -25.52
C PHE A 35 -26.88 -79.47 -24.73
N GLY A 36 -27.12 -80.71 -24.29
CA GLY A 36 -28.28 -81.06 -23.48
C GLY A 36 -29.57 -81.30 -24.26
N LEU A 37 -30.61 -81.73 -23.52
CA LEU A 37 -31.93 -82.05 -24.06
C LEU A 37 -32.92 -80.95 -23.69
N THR A 38 -33.66 -80.46 -24.69
CA THR A 38 -34.67 -79.38 -24.58
C THR A 38 -35.73 -79.57 -23.49
N ARG A 39 -36.01 -80.81 -23.05
CA ARG A 39 -37.05 -81.10 -22.03
C ARG A 39 -36.49 -81.38 -20.63
N TYR A 40 -35.17 -81.48 -20.46
CA TYR A 40 -34.53 -81.89 -19.21
C TYR A 40 -33.21 -81.11 -18.97
N PRO A 41 -33.27 -79.82 -18.62
CA PRO A 41 -32.09 -78.96 -18.40
C PRO A 41 -31.42 -79.20 -17.03
N TYR A 42 -31.10 -80.45 -16.70
CA TYR A 42 -30.52 -80.84 -15.40
C TYR A 42 -29.00 -81.10 -15.44
N SER A 43 -28.37 -80.95 -16.59
CA SER A 43 -26.98 -81.36 -16.81
C SER A 43 -26.02 -80.18 -16.78
N GLU A 44 -24.83 -80.39 -16.22
CA GLU A 44 -23.70 -79.44 -16.34
C GLU A 44 -22.81 -79.83 -17.51
N PHE A 45 -22.47 -78.84 -18.35
CA PHE A 45 -21.62 -78.99 -19.54
C PHE A 45 -20.32 -78.24 -19.35
N GLU A 46 -19.20 -78.96 -19.35
CA GLU A 46 -17.88 -78.35 -19.28
C GLU A 46 -17.25 -78.25 -20.69
N LEU A 47 -16.88 -77.05 -21.09
CA LEU A 47 -16.21 -76.76 -22.36
C LEU A 47 -14.86 -76.10 -22.10
N MET A 48 -13.77 -76.79 -22.45
CA MET A 48 -12.40 -76.27 -22.32
C MET A 48 -11.74 -76.15 -23.69
N ALA A 49 -11.26 -74.96 -24.05
CA ALA A 49 -10.52 -74.70 -25.28
C ALA A 49 -9.46 -73.62 -25.07
N GLU A 50 -8.41 -73.53 -25.91
CA GLU A 50 -7.50 -72.38 -25.84
C GLU A 50 -8.14 -71.14 -26.49
N GLU A 51 -8.71 -71.31 -27.69
CA GLU A 51 -9.36 -70.23 -28.42
C GLU A 51 -10.73 -70.69 -28.94
N LEU A 52 -11.78 -69.92 -28.70
CA LEU A 52 -13.12 -70.14 -29.25
C LEU A 52 -13.45 -69.00 -30.23
N LEU A 53 -13.52 -69.35 -31.52
CA LEU A 53 -13.87 -68.44 -32.60
C LEU A 53 -15.26 -68.79 -33.14
N MET A 54 -16.18 -67.82 -33.13
CA MET A 54 -17.54 -67.98 -33.67
C MET A 54 -17.81 -66.92 -34.71
N SER A 55 -18.18 -67.33 -35.93
CA SER A 55 -18.66 -66.45 -36.99
C SER A 55 -19.98 -66.97 -37.57
N ASP A 56 -21.02 -66.14 -37.60
CA ASP A 56 -22.37 -66.50 -38.09
C ASP A 56 -22.88 -67.83 -37.51
N SER A 57 -22.58 -68.13 -36.25
CA SER A 57 -22.80 -69.45 -35.65
C SER A 57 -23.58 -69.37 -34.34
N THR A 58 -24.20 -70.49 -33.94
CA THR A 58 -25.01 -70.54 -32.71
C THR A 58 -24.62 -71.69 -31.78
N ILE A 59 -24.36 -71.39 -30.51
CA ILE A 59 -24.26 -72.38 -29.43
C ILE A 59 -25.57 -72.37 -28.65
N LYS A 60 -26.17 -73.54 -28.42
CA LYS A 60 -27.36 -73.73 -27.58
C LYS A 60 -27.02 -74.68 -26.43
N VAL A 61 -27.32 -74.29 -25.20
CA VAL A 61 -27.08 -75.10 -23.99
C VAL A 61 -28.40 -75.25 -23.25
N PHE A 62 -28.80 -76.49 -22.94
CA PHE A 62 -29.94 -76.81 -22.09
C PHE A 62 -29.41 -77.41 -20.78
N GLY A 63 -29.18 -76.56 -19.77
CA GLY A 63 -28.50 -76.86 -18.50
C GLY A 63 -27.49 -75.78 -18.12
N ALA A 64 -26.58 -76.08 -17.18
CA ALA A 64 -25.49 -75.16 -16.80
C ALA A 64 -24.31 -75.29 -17.76
N LEU A 65 -23.77 -74.15 -18.21
CA LEU A 65 -22.52 -74.10 -18.98
C LEU A 65 -21.36 -73.72 -18.07
N ARG A 66 -20.31 -74.53 -18.03
CA ARG A 66 -19.01 -74.21 -17.46
C ARG A 66 -17.96 -74.13 -18.55
N MET A 67 -17.68 -72.93 -19.04
CA MET A 67 -16.73 -72.71 -20.12
C MET A 67 -15.41 -72.16 -19.57
N SER A 68 -14.28 -72.69 -20.02
CA SER A 68 -12.93 -72.17 -19.74
C SER A 68 -12.14 -72.01 -21.04
N VAL A 69 -11.88 -70.76 -21.42
CA VAL A 69 -11.16 -70.38 -22.65
C VAL A 69 -10.04 -69.37 -22.37
N LYS A 70 -9.04 -69.26 -23.26
CA LYS A 70 -8.10 -68.12 -23.22
C LYS A 70 -8.68 -66.93 -23.97
N MET A 71 -9.20 -67.17 -25.16
CA MET A 71 -9.75 -66.15 -26.06
C MET A 71 -11.15 -66.54 -26.52
N LEU A 72 -12.14 -65.64 -26.37
CA LEU A 72 -13.48 -65.76 -26.92
C LEU A 72 -13.71 -64.64 -27.94
N LEU A 73 -13.88 -65.01 -29.21
CA LEU A 73 -14.13 -64.08 -30.30
C LEU A 73 -15.46 -64.45 -30.98
N MET A 74 -16.44 -63.56 -30.89
CA MET A 74 -17.77 -63.74 -31.48
C MET A 74 -18.03 -62.65 -32.52
N TRP A 75 -18.42 -63.08 -33.72
CA TRP A 75 -18.81 -62.22 -34.84
C TRP A 75 -20.18 -62.66 -35.36
N ASN A 76 -21.18 -61.78 -35.28
CA ASN A 76 -22.58 -62.06 -35.67
C ASN A 76 -23.08 -63.44 -35.18
N SER A 77 -22.73 -63.79 -33.94
CA SER A 77 -22.91 -65.15 -33.40
C SER A 77 -23.72 -65.13 -32.12
N LYS A 78 -24.41 -66.23 -31.82
CA LYS A 78 -25.33 -66.32 -30.66
C LYS A 78 -24.96 -67.48 -29.74
N MET A 79 -24.90 -67.22 -28.44
CA MET A 79 -24.77 -68.22 -27.39
C MET A 79 -26.04 -68.15 -26.53
N LEU A 80 -26.84 -69.21 -26.57
CA LEU A 80 -28.12 -69.30 -25.87
C LEU A 80 -28.01 -70.36 -24.79
N ILE A 81 -28.20 -69.96 -23.54
CA ILE A 81 -28.13 -70.82 -22.37
C ILE A 81 -29.51 -70.85 -21.72
N ASP A 82 -30.08 -72.05 -21.66
CA ASP A 82 -31.34 -72.36 -21.03
C ASP A 82 -31.07 -73.21 -19.79
N GLY A 83 -30.95 -72.57 -18.63
CA GLY A 83 -30.60 -73.19 -17.35
C GLY A 83 -31.75 -73.92 -16.64
N GLY A 84 -32.97 -73.90 -17.20
CA GLY A 84 -34.16 -74.46 -16.57
C GLY A 84 -34.64 -73.69 -15.32
N GLY A 85 -35.90 -73.91 -14.92
CA GLY A 85 -36.52 -73.24 -13.77
C GLY A 85 -36.16 -73.82 -12.38
N ASP A 86 -35.36 -74.90 -12.32
CA ASP A 86 -34.98 -75.55 -11.07
C ASP A 86 -33.67 -74.98 -10.49
N SER A 87 -33.68 -74.63 -9.21
CA SER A 87 -32.62 -73.89 -8.50
C SER A 87 -31.29 -74.63 -8.31
N ILE A 88 -31.21 -75.92 -8.68
CA ILE A 88 -30.06 -76.81 -8.41
C ILE A 88 -28.96 -76.66 -9.48
N VAL A 89 -29.27 -76.26 -10.72
CA VAL A 89 -28.32 -76.20 -11.87
C VAL A 89 -28.38 -74.83 -12.59
N ALA A 90 -28.81 -73.78 -11.88
CA ALA A 90 -29.15 -72.48 -12.49
C ALA A 90 -27.97 -71.48 -12.66
N THR A 91 -26.71 -71.90 -12.46
CA THR A 91 -25.54 -70.99 -12.58
C THR A 91 -24.58 -71.44 -13.67
N SER A 92 -24.52 -70.66 -14.75
CA SER A 92 -23.53 -70.82 -15.81
C SER A 92 -22.33 -69.91 -15.57
N LEU A 93 -21.14 -70.42 -15.86
CA LEU A 93 -19.86 -69.77 -15.62
C LEU A 93 -19.02 -69.77 -16.90
N LEU A 94 -18.65 -68.58 -17.35
CA LEU A 94 -17.77 -68.35 -18.48
C LEU A 94 -16.46 -67.77 -17.98
N ASP A 95 -15.38 -68.53 -18.09
CA ASP A 95 -14.04 -68.12 -17.68
C ASP A 95 -13.16 -67.88 -18.93
N ALA A 96 -12.66 -66.66 -19.10
CA ALA A 96 -11.83 -66.26 -20.22
C ALA A 96 -10.52 -65.60 -19.72
N SER A 97 -9.39 -66.30 -19.79
CA SER A 97 -8.16 -65.80 -19.17
C SER A 97 -7.60 -64.52 -19.82
N ASN A 98 -7.71 -64.32 -21.14
CA ASN A 98 -7.11 -63.16 -21.82
C ASN A 98 -8.12 -62.17 -22.41
N LEU A 99 -9.07 -62.61 -23.23
CA LEU A 99 -9.89 -61.67 -24.02
C LEU A 99 -11.27 -62.22 -24.35
N ILE A 100 -12.29 -61.38 -24.21
CA ILE A 100 -13.63 -61.60 -24.76
C ILE A 100 -13.96 -60.43 -25.69
N VAL A 101 -14.22 -60.70 -26.96
CA VAL A 101 -14.67 -59.69 -27.94
C VAL A 101 -15.96 -60.14 -28.61
N LEU A 102 -16.97 -59.30 -28.53
CA LEU A 102 -18.19 -59.41 -29.34
C LEU A 102 -18.16 -58.32 -30.42
N LYS A 103 -18.61 -58.71 -31.62
CA LYS A 103 -18.74 -57.85 -32.80
C LYS A 103 -19.98 -58.20 -33.62
N GLU A 104 -20.48 -57.18 -34.34
CA GLU A 104 -21.56 -57.27 -35.32
C GLU A 104 -22.81 -58.02 -34.81
N SER A 105 -23.45 -57.52 -33.75
CA SER A 105 -24.69 -58.06 -33.17
C SER A 105 -24.57 -59.46 -32.54
N SER A 106 -23.42 -59.72 -31.90
CA SER A 106 -23.21 -60.97 -31.17
C SER A 106 -23.95 -60.99 -29.84
N VAL A 107 -24.55 -62.13 -29.48
CA VAL A 107 -25.43 -62.25 -28.32
C VAL A 107 -24.99 -63.39 -27.41
N ILE A 108 -24.83 -63.11 -26.11
CA ILE A 108 -24.79 -64.11 -25.05
C ILE A 108 -26.04 -63.93 -24.20
N HIS A 109 -26.93 -64.91 -24.22
CA HIS A 109 -28.23 -64.86 -23.56
C HIS A 109 -28.37 -66.05 -22.62
N SER A 110 -28.76 -65.79 -21.37
CA SER A 110 -29.01 -66.80 -20.34
C SER A 110 -30.30 -66.52 -19.59
N ASN A 111 -31.27 -67.45 -19.58
CA ASN A 111 -32.48 -67.33 -18.75
C ASN A 111 -32.24 -67.55 -17.24
N ALA A 112 -31.05 -68.04 -16.87
CA ALA A 112 -30.62 -68.25 -15.51
C ALA A 112 -29.43 -67.33 -15.13
N ASN A 113 -28.74 -67.61 -14.03
CA ASN A 113 -27.60 -66.80 -13.57
C ASN A 113 -26.37 -67.04 -14.46
N LEU A 114 -25.72 -65.95 -14.90
CA LEU A 114 -24.51 -65.99 -15.72
C LEU A 114 -23.37 -65.23 -15.03
N GLY A 115 -22.31 -65.94 -14.70
CA GLY A 115 -21.04 -65.36 -14.29
C GLY A 115 -20.05 -65.35 -15.44
N VAL A 116 -19.53 -64.17 -15.78
CA VAL A 116 -18.44 -64.01 -16.75
C VAL A 116 -17.21 -63.53 -16.00
N ARG A 117 -16.15 -64.34 -16.03
CA ARG A 117 -14.87 -64.05 -15.39
C ARG A 117 -13.80 -63.95 -16.45
N GLY A 118 -12.85 -63.05 -16.27
CA GLY A 118 -11.66 -63.06 -17.11
C GLY A 118 -10.60 -62.09 -16.63
N GLN A 119 -9.32 -62.35 -16.90
CA GLN A 119 -8.21 -61.54 -16.35
C GLN A 119 -7.76 -60.41 -17.27
N GLY A 120 -8.25 -60.35 -18.52
CA GLY A 120 -7.87 -59.32 -19.48
C GLY A 120 -9.03 -58.38 -19.86
N LEU A 121 -9.34 -58.27 -21.15
CA LEU A 121 -10.28 -57.27 -21.67
C LEU A 121 -11.63 -57.91 -22.08
N LEU A 122 -12.73 -57.31 -21.63
CA LEU A 122 -14.06 -57.57 -22.17
C LEU A 122 -14.46 -56.39 -23.05
N ASN A 123 -14.65 -56.63 -24.36
CA ASN A 123 -14.95 -55.58 -25.33
C ASN A 123 -16.19 -55.92 -26.16
N LEU A 124 -17.26 -55.18 -25.95
CA LEU A 124 -18.44 -55.18 -26.83
C LEU A 124 -18.25 -54.02 -27.80
N SER A 125 -18.20 -54.29 -29.11
CA SER A 125 -17.75 -53.28 -30.08
C SER A 125 -18.68 -53.07 -31.27
N GLY A 126 -19.65 -53.95 -31.49
CA GLY A 126 -20.71 -53.82 -32.49
C GLY A 126 -22.02 -53.26 -31.93
N GLU A 127 -22.75 -52.56 -32.79
CA GLU A 127 -24.15 -52.22 -32.53
C GLU A 127 -24.99 -53.50 -32.39
N GLY A 128 -25.77 -53.60 -31.32
CA GLY A 128 -26.57 -54.80 -31.03
C GLY A 128 -25.81 -55.94 -30.35
N ASP A 129 -24.53 -55.75 -29.97
CA ASP A 129 -23.83 -56.72 -29.12
C ASP A 129 -24.46 -56.76 -27.72
N THR A 130 -24.90 -57.92 -27.27
CA THR A 130 -25.62 -58.02 -25.98
C THR A 130 -25.12 -59.18 -25.13
N ILE A 131 -24.85 -58.89 -23.86
CA ILE A 131 -24.75 -59.91 -22.81
C ILE A 131 -25.91 -59.68 -21.86
N GLU A 132 -26.83 -60.63 -21.82
CA GLU A 132 -28.00 -60.55 -20.97
C GLU A 132 -28.23 -61.84 -20.21
N ALA A 133 -28.56 -61.68 -18.94
CA ALA A 133 -28.90 -62.80 -18.07
C ALA A 133 -29.92 -62.36 -17.02
N GLN A 134 -30.56 -63.33 -16.37
CA GLN A 134 -31.45 -63.00 -15.26
C GLN A 134 -30.70 -62.40 -14.06
N ARG A 135 -29.48 -62.89 -13.82
CA ARG A 135 -28.45 -62.22 -13.02
C ARG A 135 -27.12 -62.29 -13.73
N LEU A 136 -26.47 -61.15 -13.90
CA LEU A 136 -25.20 -61.02 -14.59
C LEU A 136 -24.11 -60.59 -13.60
N ILE A 137 -23.06 -61.41 -13.46
CA ILE A 137 -21.88 -61.04 -12.67
C ILE A 137 -20.67 -61.00 -13.60
N LEU A 138 -19.99 -59.85 -13.65
CA LEU A 138 -18.74 -59.67 -14.37
C LEU A 138 -17.62 -59.52 -13.34
N SER A 139 -16.58 -60.37 -13.38
CA SER A 139 -15.49 -60.27 -12.42
C SER A 139 -14.09 -60.53 -12.97
N LEU A 140 -13.09 -59.99 -12.26
CA LEU A 140 -11.65 -60.18 -12.47
C LEU A 140 -11.05 -59.50 -13.70
N PHE A 141 -11.83 -58.74 -14.48
CA PHE A 141 -11.36 -58.10 -15.72
C PHE A 141 -10.38 -56.95 -15.43
N TYR A 142 -9.35 -56.82 -16.26
CA TYR A 142 -8.53 -55.61 -16.26
C TYR A 142 -9.33 -54.41 -16.75
N SER A 143 -10.06 -54.57 -17.87
CA SER A 143 -10.89 -53.51 -18.43
C SER A 143 -12.18 -54.06 -19.04
N ILE A 144 -13.28 -53.34 -18.84
CA ILE A 144 -14.57 -53.62 -19.48
C ILE A 144 -14.94 -52.44 -20.36
N LYS A 145 -15.19 -52.70 -21.64
CA LYS A 145 -15.59 -51.71 -22.63
C LYS A 145 -16.93 -52.10 -23.23
N VAL A 146 -17.93 -51.24 -23.01
CA VAL A 146 -19.26 -51.38 -23.60
C VAL A 146 -19.38 -50.35 -24.72
N GLY A 147 -19.21 -50.78 -25.97
CA GLY A 147 -19.27 -49.92 -27.15
C GLY A 147 -20.66 -49.30 -27.39
N PRO A 148 -20.75 -48.29 -28.28
CA PRO A 148 -22.03 -47.65 -28.61
C PRO A 148 -22.99 -48.68 -29.21
N GLY A 149 -24.24 -48.66 -28.75
CA GLY A 149 -25.26 -49.63 -29.18
C GLY A 149 -25.10 -51.04 -28.61
N SER A 150 -24.06 -51.32 -27.82
CA SER A 150 -23.94 -52.57 -27.05
C SER A 150 -24.72 -52.51 -25.74
N ILE A 151 -25.19 -53.66 -25.25
CA ILE A 151 -26.06 -53.76 -24.07
C ILE A 151 -25.52 -54.80 -23.07
N LEU A 152 -25.31 -54.39 -21.83
CA LEU A 152 -25.18 -55.28 -20.68
C LEU A 152 -26.48 -55.22 -19.89
N ARG A 153 -27.14 -56.36 -19.68
CA ARG A 153 -28.46 -56.38 -19.06
C ARG A 153 -28.62 -57.49 -18.02
N GLY A 154 -29.21 -57.12 -16.89
CA GLY A 154 -29.86 -58.07 -15.98
C GLY A 154 -30.82 -57.35 -15.03
N PRO A 155 -32.10 -57.71 -14.96
CA PRO A 155 -32.72 -58.96 -15.44
C PRO A 155 -33.21 -58.90 -16.91
N LEU A 156 -33.73 -60.01 -17.42
CA LEU A 156 -34.29 -60.12 -18.77
C LEU A 156 -35.61 -59.34 -18.91
N VAL A 157 -35.83 -58.69 -20.07
CA VAL A 157 -37.01 -57.82 -20.31
C VAL A 157 -38.33 -58.59 -20.46
N ASN A 158 -38.28 -59.85 -20.92
CA ASN A 158 -39.45 -60.70 -21.17
C ASN A 158 -39.27 -62.09 -20.51
N GLY A 159 -38.89 -62.12 -19.24
CA GLY A 159 -38.75 -63.38 -18.51
C GLY A 159 -40.10 -64.11 -18.38
N SER A 160 -40.10 -65.42 -18.60
CA SER A 160 -41.26 -66.28 -18.35
C SER A 160 -41.50 -66.41 -16.83
N SER A 161 -42.70 -66.79 -16.39
CA SER A 161 -42.99 -67.04 -14.96
C SER A 161 -42.15 -68.17 -14.35
N ASP A 162 -41.51 -68.98 -15.19
CA ASP A 162 -40.70 -70.14 -14.82
C ASP A 162 -39.20 -69.79 -14.68
N ASP A 163 -38.82 -68.54 -14.97
CA ASP A 163 -37.43 -68.06 -14.87
C ASP A 163 -37.07 -67.74 -13.41
N VAL A 164 -35.82 -67.93 -13.01
CA VAL A 164 -35.33 -67.69 -11.64
C VAL A 164 -35.29 -66.18 -11.35
N ALA A 165 -36.45 -65.59 -11.04
CA ALA A 165 -36.58 -64.17 -10.77
C ALA A 165 -35.80 -63.77 -9.50
N PRO A 166 -35.02 -62.66 -9.52
CA PRO A 166 -34.38 -62.17 -8.31
C PRO A 166 -35.45 -61.81 -7.29
N LYS A 167 -35.33 -62.33 -6.06
CA LYS A 167 -36.18 -61.86 -4.94
C LYS A 167 -35.86 -60.40 -4.68
N LEU A 168 -36.73 -59.51 -5.13
CA LEU A 168 -36.68 -58.09 -4.83
C LEU A 168 -37.33 -57.89 -3.46
N ASN A 169 -36.58 -57.36 -2.48
CA ASN A 169 -37.10 -57.05 -1.14
C ASN A 169 -37.98 -55.79 -1.21
N CYS A 170 -39.18 -55.94 -1.76
CA CYS A 170 -40.12 -54.83 -1.98
C CYS A 170 -41.06 -54.58 -0.79
N GLU A 171 -41.28 -55.60 0.04
CA GLU A 171 -42.19 -55.55 1.19
C GLU A 171 -41.47 -55.19 2.49
N ASP A 172 -40.18 -55.50 2.59
CA ASP A 172 -39.35 -55.20 3.75
C ASP A 172 -38.67 -53.84 3.61
N GLY A 173 -38.96 -52.91 4.51
CA GLY A 173 -38.28 -51.61 4.60
C GLY A 173 -36.84 -51.68 5.15
N ILE A 174 -36.23 -52.86 5.17
CA ILE A 174 -34.90 -53.11 5.75
C ILE A 174 -33.87 -53.21 4.64
N CYS A 175 -32.85 -52.37 4.73
CA CYS A 175 -31.69 -52.37 3.86
C CYS A 175 -30.97 -53.73 3.83
N PRO A 176 -30.79 -54.37 2.67
CA PRO A 176 -29.93 -55.55 2.58
C PRO A 176 -28.48 -55.12 2.85
N VAL A 177 -27.87 -55.75 3.87
CA VAL A 177 -26.53 -55.42 4.36
C VAL A 177 -25.48 -55.59 3.26
N GLU A 178 -25.72 -56.48 2.31
CA GLU A 178 -24.83 -56.80 1.19
C GLU A 178 -24.62 -55.62 0.24
N ILE A 179 -25.56 -54.66 0.16
CA ILE A 179 -25.40 -53.44 -0.65
C ILE A 179 -24.32 -52.52 -0.06
N ILE A 180 -24.19 -52.49 1.26
CA ILE A 180 -23.23 -51.63 1.98
C ILE A 180 -21.91 -52.38 2.21
N HIS A 181 -22.00 -53.65 2.61
CA HIS A 181 -20.90 -54.58 2.89
C HIS A 181 -20.96 -55.78 1.93
N PRO A 182 -20.50 -55.59 0.68
CA PRO A 182 -20.49 -56.67 -0.29
C PRO A 182 -19.47 -57.76 0.09
N PRO A 183 -19.73 -59.04 -0.25
CA PRO A 183 -18.79 -60.12 0.03
C PRO A 183 -17.46 -59.95 -0.71
N GLU A 184 -16.33 -60.19 -0.03
CA GLU A 184 -14.98 -59.97 -0.57
C GLU A 184 -14.65 -60.84 -1.81
N ASP A 185 -15.23 -62.03 -1.88
CA ASP A 185 -14.91 -63.04 -2.89
C ASP A 185 -15.69 -62.91 -4.20
N CYS A 186 -16.69 -62.01 -4.27
CA CYS A 186 -17.51 -61.80 -5.47
C CYS A 186 -18.04 -63.10 -6.11
N ASN A 187 -18.39 -64.06 -5.24
CA ASN A 187 -18.93 -65.34 -5.62
C ASN A 187 -20.41 -65.22 -6.02
N LEU A 188 -20.81 -66.07 -6.97
CA LEU A 188 -22.20 -66.23 -7.41
C LEU A 188 -23.01 -66.91 -6.29
N ASN A 189 -23.54 -66.14 -5.34
CA ASN A 189 -24.49 -66.67 -4.37
C ASN A 189 -25.93 -66.32 -4.81
N SER A 190 -26.78 -67.34 -4.91
CA SER A 190 -28.18 -67.18 -5.33
C SER A 190 -29.02 -66.38 -4.31
N SER A 191 -28.52 -66.13 -3.10
CA SER A 191 -29.19 -65.31 -2.09
C SER A 191 -28.99 -63.80 -2.24
N LEU A 192 -28.07 -63.33 -3.09
CA LEU A 192 -27.79 -61.90 -3.26
C LEU A 192 -28.92 -61.19 -4.05
N SER A 193 -29.20 -59.93 -3.71
CA SER A 193 -30.23 -59.10 -4.36
C SER A 193 -29.77 -58.44 -5.67
N PHE A 194 -28.50 -58.59 -6.05
CA PHE A 194 -27.91 -57.98 -7.24
C PHE A 194 -28.43 -58.63 -8.54
N THR A 195 -28.81 -57.80 -9.51
CA THR A 195 -29.16 -58.26 -10.85
C THR A 195 -28.01 -58.06 -11.84
N LEU A 196 -27.19 -57.03 -11.62
CA LEU A 196 -25.94 -56.81 -12.33
C LEU A 196 -24.85 -56.42 -11.35
N GLN A 197 -23.79 -57.22 -11.25
CA GLN A 197 -22.64 -56.93 -10.39
C GLN A 197 -21.35 -56.94 -11.21
N VAL A 198 -20.59 -55.86 -11.11
CA VAL A 198 -19.23 -55.77 -11.66
C VAL A 198 -18.26 -55.74 -10.49
N CYS A 199 -17.31 -56.67 -10.43
CA CYS A 199 -16.40 -56.78 -9.29
C CYS A 199 -14.94 -57.00 -9.68
N ARG A 200 -14.01 -56.36 -8.95
CA ARG A 200 -12.55 -56.50 -9.14
C ARG A 200 -12.17 -56.16 -10.58
N VAL A 201 -12.42 -54.91 -10.97
CA VAL A 201 -12.11 -54.37 -12.29
C VAL A 201 -11.31 -53.09 -12.15
N GLU A 202 -10.23 -52.90 -12.92
CA GLU A 202 -9.50 -51.63 -12.86
C GLU A 202 -10.32 -50.53 -13.55
N ASP A 203 -10.55 -50.67 -14.87
CA ASP A 203 -11.16 -49.59 -15.67
C ASP A 203 -12.45 -50.05 -16.37
N ILE A 204 -13.52 -49.27 -16.21
CA ILE A 204 -14.84 -49.53 -16.82
C ILE A 204 -15.22 -48.35 -17.71
N ASP A 205 -15.28 -48.57 -19.02
CA ASP A 205 -15.65 -47.56 -20.02
C ASP A 205 -17.01 -47.92 -20.66
N ILE A 206 -17.99 -47.02 -20.53
CA ILE A 206 -19.36 -47.25 -20.99
C ILE A 206 -19.73 -46.22 -22.07
N TRP A 207 -19.88 -46.69 -23.30
CA TRP A 207 -20.43 -45.98 -24.47
C TRP A 207 -21.84 -46.45 -24.83
N GLY A 208 -22.22 -47.67 -24.44
CA GLY A 208 -23.54 -48.26 -24.65
C GLY A 208 -24.43 -48.25 -23.41
N LEU A 209 -25.34 -49.22 -23.31
CA LEU A 209 -26.34 -49.33 -22.24
C LEU A 209 -25.97 -50.40 -21.21
N VAL A 210 -25.95 -50.03 -19.93
CA VAL A 210 -25.90 -50.97 -18.80
C VAL A 210 -27.23 -50.89 -18.06
N GLN A 211 -28.00 -51.98 -18.05
CA GLN A 211 -29.36 -51.98 -17.54
C GLN A 211 -29.56 -53.03 -16.45
N GLY A 212 -30.18 -52.64 -15.33
CA GLY A 212 -30.56 -53.60 -14.29
C GLY A 212 -31.33 -53.02 -13.11
N THR A 213 -31.96 -53.89 -12.32
CA THR A 213 -32.73 -53.50 -11.12
C THR A 213 -31.83 -53.12 -9.96
N VAL A 214 -30.81 -53.92 -9.65
CA VAL A 214 -29.80 -53.62 -8.63
C VAL A 214 -28.43 -53.76 -9.29
N ILE A 215 -27.86 -52.61 -9.64
CA ILE A 215 -26.55 -52.50 -10.30
C ILE A 215 -25.50 -52.18 -9.24
N HIS A 216 -24.47 -53.01 -9.11
CA HIS A 216 -23.38 -52.77 -8.16
C HIS A 216 -22.00 -52.84 -8.81
N PHE A 217 -21.24 -51.75 -8.69
CA PHE A 217 -19.83 -51.71 -9.08
C PHE A 217 -18.95 -51.82 -7.83
N ASN A 218 -18.45 -53.02 -7.54
CA ASN A 218 -17.60 -53.30 -6.39
C ASN A 218 -16.12 -53.31 -6.75
N ARG A 219 -15.27 -52.70 -5.92
CA ARG A 219 -13.80 -52.73 -6.08
C ARG A 219 -13.37 -52.39 -7.51
N ALA A 220 -13.91 -51.28 -8.01
CA ALA A 220 -13.51 -50.67 -9.28
C ALA A 220 -12.53 -49.51 -9.02
N ARG A 221 -11.56 -49.28 -9.91
CA ARG A 221 -10.63 -48.14 -9.77
C ARG A 221 -11.15 -46.89 -10.49
N SER A 222 -11.66 -47.05 -11.71
CA SER A 222 -12.29 -45.96 -12.44
C SER A 222 -13.52 -46.41 -13.20
N VAL A 223 -14.57 -45.60 -13.13
CA VAL A 223 -15.78 -45.75 -13.95
C VAL A 223 -15.94 -44.50 -14.79
N THR A 224 -16.00 -44.68 -16.11
CA THR A 224 -16.19 -43.61 -17.07
C THR A 224 -17.45 -43.88 -17.90
N VAL A 225 -18.41 -42.96 -17.84
CA VAL A 225 -19.62 -43.01 -18.66
C VAL A 225 -19.50 -41.92 -19.70
N HIS A 226 -19.26 -42.29 -20.96
CA HIS A 226 -19.11 -41.30 -22.03
C HIS A 226 -20.46 -40.76 -22.48
N THR A 227 -20.43 -39.81 -23.42
CA THR A 227 -21.60 -39.05 -23.88
C THR A 227 -22.77 -39.90 -24.40
N SER A 228 -22.52 -41.00 -25.10
CA SER A 228 -23.55 -41.95 -25.55
C SER A 228 -23.89 -43.04 -24.52
N GLY A 229 -23.09 -43.14 -23.46
CA GLY A 229 -23.21 -44.16 -22.43
C GLY A 229 -24.37 -43.90 -21.49
N THR A 230 -25.06 -44.96 -21.11
CA THR A 230 -26.21 -44.89 -20.19
C THR A 230 -26.16 -46.04 -19.20
N ILE A 231 -26.24 -45.74 -17.90
CA ILE A 231 -26.50 -46.75 -16.86
C ILE A 231 -27.94 -46.54 -16.38
N SER A 232 -28.82 -47.51 -16.60
CA SER A 232 -30.25 -47.36 -16.35
C SER A 232 -30.81 -48.45 -15.44
N ALA A 233 -31.42 -48.01 -14.36
CA ALA A 233 -32.29 -48.80 -13.49
C ALA A 233 -33.74 -48.28 -13.56
N THR A 234 -34.10 -47.57 -14.64
CA THR A 234 -35.39 -46.90 -14.80
C THR A 234 -36.54 -47.89 -14.94
N GLY A 235 -37.57 -47.75 -14.12
CA GLY A 235 -38.78 -48.59 -14.16
C GLY A 235 -38.55 -50.08 -13.83
N LEU A 236 -37.40 -50.41 -13.22
CA LEU A 236 -37.02 -51.79 -12.90
C LEU A 236 -37.11 -52.11 -11.40
N GLY A 237 -37.65 -51.19 -10.59
CA GLY A 237 -37.88 -51.35 -9.15
C GLY A 237 -39.16 -52.13 -8.84
N CYS A 238 -39.76 -51.84 -7.69
CA CYS A 238 -40.93 -52.57 -7.20
C CYS A 238 -42.21 -52.10 -7.88
N ARG A 239 -43.09 -53.04 -8.29
CA ARG A 239 -44.45 -52.74 -8.79
C ARG A 239 -45.43 -52.49 -7.65
N SER A 240 -45.31 -53.25 -6.56
CA SER A 240 -45.97 -53.04 -5.27
C SER A 240 -44.91 -53.03 -4.17
N GLY A 241 -45.03 -52.12 -3.20
CA GLY A 241 -44.02 -51.96 -2.14
C GLY A 241 -44.44 -50.98 -1.05
N VAL A 242 -43.50 -50.66 -0.16
CA VAL A 242 -43.74 -49.83 1.05
C VAL A 242 -44.39 -48.47 0.75
N GLY A 243 -44.03 -47.84 -0.37
CA GLY A 243 -44.60 -46.56 -0.81
C GLY A 243 -45.56 -46.72 -1.97
N GLN A 244 -46.34 -47.80 -2.02
CA GLN A 244 -47.34 -48.00 -3.06
C GLN A 244 -48.45 -46.95 -3.02
N GLY A 245 -48.79 -46.37 -4.18
CA GLY A 245 -49.94 -45.48 -4.31
C GLY A 245 -51.28 -46.25 -4.33
N LYS A 246 -52.31 -45.74 -3.65
CA LYS A 246 -53.63 -46.39 -3.57
C LYS A 246 -54.38 -46.30 -4.90
N MET A 247 -55.13 -47.35 -5.24
CA MET A 247 -55.95 -47.43 -6.46
C MET A 247 -57.44 -47.33 -6.12
N LEU A 248 -58.19 -46.53 -6.87
CA LEU A 248 -59.65 -46.44 -6.80
C LEU A 248 -60.30 -47.46 -7.75
N ASN A 249 -61.56 -47.80 -7.49
CA ASN A 249 -62.36 -48.68 -8.35
C ASN A 249 -62.55 -48.13 -9.78
N SER A 250 -62.34 -46.82 -9.99
CA SER A 250 -62.40 -46.15 -11.30
C SER A 250 -61.15 -46.33 -12.16
N GLY A 251 -60.11 -46.98 -11.64
CA GLY A 251 -58.81 -47.17 -12.32
C GLY A 251 -57.78 -46.08 -12.01
N VAL A 252 -58.20 -44.93 -11.47
CA VAL A 252 -57.28 -43.86 -11.03
C VAL A 252 -56.49 -44.30 -9.81
N SER A 253 -55.19 -44.03 -9.81
CA SER A 253 -54.32 -44.32 -8.65
C SER A 253 -53.46 -43.12 -8.26
N GLY A 254 -53.10 -43.06 -6.98
CA GLY A 254 -52.01 -42.22 -6.50
C GLY A 254 -50.68 -42.71 -7.06
N GLY A 255 -49.69 -41.82 -7.17
CA GLY A 255 -48.33 -42.18 -7.58
C GLY A 255 -47.58 -42.93 -6.48
N GLY A 256 -46.55 -43.70 -6.86
CA GLY A 256 -45.65 -44.33 -5.88
C GLY A 256 -44.81 -43.29 -5.15
N GLY A 257 -44.53 -43.50 -3.87
CA GLY A 257 -43.64 -42.66 -3.05
C GLY A 257 -42.31 -43.36 -2.79
N HIS A 258 -41.20 -42.62 -2.83
CA HIS A 258 -39.86 -43.05 -2.40
C HIS A 258 -38.98 -41.80 -2.49
N GLY A 259 -38.23 -41.43 -1.45
CA GLY A 259 -37.53 -40.14 -1.41
C GLY A 259 -38.45 -38.96 -1.11
N GLY A 260 -39.42 -38.72 -1.99
CA GLY A 260 -40.57 -37.81 -1.83
C GLY A 260 -41.90 -38.57 -1.85
N ARG A 261 -42.97 -37.93 -1.35
CA ARG A 261 -44.33 -38.49 -1.40
C ARG A 261 -44.84 -38.54 -2.84
N GLY A 262 -45.52 -39.62 -3.20
CA GLY A 262 -46.25 -39.72 -4.47
C GLY A 262 -47.43 -38.74 -4.49
N GLY A 263 -47.71 -38.20 -5.67
CA GLY A 263 -48.85 -37.32 -5.88
C GLY A 263 -50.17 -38.08 -5.75
N ASP A 264 -51.21 -37.38 -5.34
CA ASP A 264 -52.52 -37.98 -5.18
C ASP A 264 -53.32 -37.96 -6.50
N GLY A 265 -54.11 -39.00 -6.77
CA GLY A 265 -55.04 -39.06 -7.90
C GLY A 265 -56.42 -38.50 -7.54
N PHE A 266 -57.11 -37.88 -8.49
CA PHE A 266 -58.41 -37.25 -8.25
C PHE A 266 -59.43 -37.56 -9.34
N TYR A 267 -60.46 -38.35 -9.01
CA TYR A 267 -61.52 -38.70 -9.95
C TYR A 267 -62.90 -38.52 -9.33
N ASN A 268 -63.75 -37.71 -9.98
CA ASN A 268 -65.17 -37.53 -9.65
C ASN A 268 -65.47 -37.32 -8.14
N GLY A 269 -64.65 -36.50 -7.45
CA GLY A 269 -64.80 -36.18 -6.02
C GLY A 269 -64.18 -37.20 -5.05
N SER A 270 -63.66 -38.32 -5.55
CA SER A 270 -62.90 -39.32 -4.79
C SER A 270 -61.39 -39.15 -4.99
N HIS A 271 -60.63 -39.39 -3.91
CA HIS A 271 -59.18 -39.15 -3.86
C HIS A 271 -58.41 -40.46 -3.67
N ALA A 272 -57.43 -40.68 -4.54
CA ALA A 272 -56.50 -41.80 -4.47
C ALA A 272 -55.20 -41.30 -3.82
N GLU A 273 -54.94 -41.65 -2.56
CA GLU A 273 -53.73 -41.22 -1.87
C GLU A 273 -52.46 -41.78 -2.55
N GLY A 274 -51.50 -40.89 -2.80
CA GLY A 274 -50.16 -41.25 -3.24
C GLY A 274 -49.35 -41.88 -2.11
N GLY A 275 -48.34 -42.66 -2.48
CA GLY A 275 -47.49 -43.39 -1.55
C GLY A 275 -46.64 -42.48 -0.67
N SER A 276 -46.42 -42.87 0.59
CA SER A 276 -45.54 -42.16 1.51
C SER A 276 -44.07 -42.29 1.11
N ALA A 277 -43.26 -41.27 1.42
CA ALA A 277 -41.80 -41.39 1.36
C ALA A 277 -41.28 -42.34 2.47
N TYR A 278 -40.34 -43.22 2.13
CA TYR A 278 -39.71 -44.15 3.07
C TYR A 278 -38.19 -44.23 2.85
N GLY A 279 -37.52 -44.97 3.73
CA GLY A 279 -36.07 -45.16 3.71
C GLY A 279 -35.28 -43.99 4.29
N SER A 280 -33.98 -44.17 4.44
CA SER A 280 -33.08 -43.15 4.99
C SER A 280 -32.52 -42.22 3.91
N ALA A 281 -32.41 -40.93 4.20
CA ALA A 281 -31.81 -39.98 3.26
C ALA A 281 -30.26 -40.02 3.30
N ASP A 282 -29.66 -40.31 4.45
CA ASP A 282 -28.20 -40.26 4.64
C ASP A 282 -27.47 -41.55 4.25
N LEU A 283 -28.20 -42.65 4.00
CA LEU A 283 -27.66 -43.89 3.44
C LEU A 283 -28.80 -44.70 2.77
N PRO A 284 -29.31 -44.25 1.61
CA PRO A 284 -30.43 -44.90 0.94
C PRO A 284 -29.99 -46.22 0.31
N CYS A 285 -30.87 -47.22 0.37
CA CYS A 285 -30.60 -48.55 -0.20
C CYS A 285 -31.89 -49.31 -0.56
N GLU A 286 -33.02 -48.61 -0.55
CA GLU A 286 -34.31 -49.17 -0.87
C GLU A 286 -34.63 -48.99 -2.37
N LEU A 287 -35.39 -49.93 -2.93
CA LEU A 287 -35.94 -49.82 -4.28
C LEU A 287 -37.07 -48.79 -4.30
N GLY A 288 -37.32 -48.16 -5.45
CA GLY A 288 -38.52 -47.35 -5.66
C GLY A 288 -39.79 -48.19 -5.71
N SER A 289 -40.90 -47.61 -5.29
CA SER A 289 -42.23 -48.24 -5.27
C SER A 289 -43.09 -47.82 -6.46
N GLY A 290 -43.94 -48.73 -6.88
CA GLY A 290 -44.88 -48.55 -7.97
C GLY A 290 -46.20 -47.90 -7.55
N SER A 291 -47.07 -47.71 -8.54
CA SER A 291 -48.45 -47.25 -8.31
C SER A 291 -49.47 -48.34 -8.64
N GLY A 292 -50.68 -48.21 -8.10
CA GLY A 292 -51.78 -49.11 -8.45
C GLY A 292 -51.66 -50.46 -7.75
N ASN A 293 -52.42 -51.46 -8.20
CA ASN A 293 -52.41 -52.80 -7.62
C ASN A 293 -51.82 -53.82 -8.63
N ASP A 294 -50.83 -54.59 -8.20
CA ASP A 294 -50.07 -55.56 -9.02
C ASP A 294 -50.97 -56.66 -9.63
N THR A 295 -52.13 -56.91 -9.01
CA THR A 295 -53.15 -57.86 -9.51
C THR A 295 -53.88 -57.39 -10.78
N THR A 296 -53.76 -56.12 -11.15
CA THR A 296 -54.38 -55.53 -12.34
C THR A 296 -53.31 -55.07 -13.33
N ARG A 297 -53.60 -55.07 -14.64
CA ARG A 297 -52.68 -54.53 -15.67
C ARG A 297 -52.44 -53.01 -15.57
N PHE A 298 -52.90 -52.35 -14.52
CA PHE A 298 -52.79 -50.91 -14.27
C PHE A 298 -51.85 -50.66 -13.09
N SER A 299 -50.58 -51.04 -13.25
CA SER A 299 -49.50 -50.70 -12.31
C SER A 299 -48.28 -50.18 -13.06
N THR A 300 -47.55 -49.26 -12.41
CA THR A 300 -46.25 -48.78 -12.86
C THR A 300 -45.20 -49.20 -11.85
N ALA A 301 -43.99 -49.53 -12.29
CA ALA A 301 -42.88 -49.88 -11.42
C ALA A 301 -42.08 -48.64 -10.96
N GLY A 302 -41.53 -48.71 -9.75
CA GLY A 302 -40.56 -47.73 -9.28
C GLY A 302 -39.19 -47.86 -9.96
N GLY A 303 -38.25 -46.98 -9.63
CA GLY A 303 -36.85 -47.08 -10.05
C GLY A 303 -36.03 -48.09 -9.24
N GLY A 304 -34.97 -48.64 -9.82
CA GLY A 304 -34.05 -49.57 -9.16
C GLY A 304 -32.97 -48.90 -8.30
N ILE A 305 -31.97 -49.68 -7.88
CA ILE A 305 -30.82 -49.24 -7.09
C ILE A 305 -29.55 -49.28 -7.96
N ILE A 306 -28.77 -48.19 -7.93
CA ILE A 306 -27.44 -48.13 -8.54
C ILE A 306 -26.44 -47.80 -7.42
N VAL A 307 -25.48 -48.70 -7.18
CA VAL A 307 -24.44 -48.53 -6.17
C VAL A 307 -23.06 -48.59 -6.83
N MET A 308 -22.22 -47.59 -6.55
CA MET A 308 -20.83 -47.56 -7.00
C MET A 308 -19.88 -47.49 -5.80
N GLY A 309 -18.98 -48.47 -5.70
CA GLY A 309 -18.11 -48.68 -4.55
C GLY A 309 -18.82 -49.37 -3.38
N SER A 310 -18.14 -49.40 -2.24
CA SER A 310 -18.66 -49.88 -0.96
C SER A 310 -18.04 -49.08 0.19
N TRP A 311 -18.48 -49.38 1.43
CA TRP A 311 -17.91 -48.74 2.61
C TRP A 311 -16.40 -49.04 2.79
N GLU A 312 -15.98 -50.27 2.45
CA GLU A 312 -14.59 -50.73 2.57
C GLU A 312 -13.74 -50.34 1.36
N TYR A 313 -14.33 -50.39 0.16
CA TYR A 313 -13.66 -50.15 -1.11
C TYR A 313 -14.40 -49.06 -1.87
N SER A 314 -14.16 -47.79 -1.52
CA SER A 314 -14.69 -46.64 -2.25
C SER A 314 -14.02 -46.47 -3.60
N LEU A 315 -14.79 -46.05 -4.60
CA LEU A 315 -14.34 -45.81 -5.96
C LEU A 315 -13.44 -44.55 -6.02
N PRO A 316 -12.17 -44.66 -6.45
CA PRO A 316 -11.25 -43.52 -6.53
C PRO A 316 -11.72 -42.41 -7.49
N SER A 317 -12.23 -42.76 -8.66
CA SER A 317 -12.61 -41.78 -9.69
C SER A 317 -13.87 -42.19 -10.44
N LEU A 318 -14.87 -41.32 -10.42
CA LEU A 318 -16.08 -41.41 -11.23
C LEU A 318 -16.16 -40.21 -12.19
N SER A 319 -16.22 -40.49 -13.49
CA SER A 319 -16.39 -39.47 -14.52
C SER A 319 -17.63 -39.71 -15.37
N LEU A 320 -18.51 -38.71 -15.39
CA LEU A 320 -19.80 -38.76 -16.05
C LEU A 320 -19.88 -37.71 -17.17
N TYR A 321 -20.02 -38.19 -18.40
CA TYR A 321 -20.32 -37.39 -19.59
C TYR A 321 -21.70 -37.70 -20.19
N GLY A 322 -22.18 -38.95 -20.02
CA GLY A 322 -23.52 -39.41 -20.41
C GLY A 322 -24.52 -39.38 -19.25
N SER A 323 -25.37 -40.41 -19.14
CA SER A 323 -26.42 -40.46 -18.11
C SER A 323 -26.37 -41.69 -17.19
N VAL A 324 -26.75 -41.46 -15.92
CA VAL A 324 -27.01 -42.50 -14.92
C VAL A 324 -28.41 -42.24 -14.37
N GLU A 325 -29.31 -43.20 -14.54
CA GLU A 325 -30.75 -43.01 -14.36
C GLU A 325 -31.37 -44.14 -13.54
N SER A 326 -32.12 -43.80 -12.49
CA SER A 326 -32.97 -44.71 -11.73
C SER A 326 -34.39 -44.16 -11.63
N ASN A 327 -34.94 -43.71 -12.77
CA ASN A 327 -36.25 -43.04 -12.80
C ASN A 327 -37.41 -44.01 -12.58
N GLY A 328 -38.56 -43.51 -12.14
CA GLY A 328 -39.79 -44.29 -12.06
C GLY A 328 -40.41 -44.55 -13.43
N GLU A 329 -41.15 -45.65 -13.57
CA GLU A 329 -41.88 -45.96 -14.80
C GLU A 329 -43.00 -44.92 -15.04
N SER A 330 -43.06 -44.41 -16.26
CA SER A 330 -44.10 -43.49 -16.69
C SER A 330 -45.24 -44.27 -17.35
N SER A 331 -46.48 -43.91 -17.03
CA SER A 331 -47.63 -44.47 -17.74
C SER A 331 -47.61 -43.97 -19.21
N THR A 332 -47.48 -44.89 -20.16
CA THR A 332 -47.59 -44.55 -21.59
C THR A 332 -49.06 -44.38 -21.95
N ASP A 333 -49.38 -43.43 -22.84
CA ASP A 333 -50.74 -43.20 -23.35
C ASP A 333 -51.18 -44.40 -24.21
N VAL A 334 -51.51 -45.54 -23.58
CA VAL A 334 -52.32 -46.55 -24.25
C VAL A 334 -53.69 -45.92 -24.39
N VAL A 335 -54.01 -45.49 -25.61
CA VAL A 335 -55.30 -44.92 -26.01
C VAL A 335 -56.39 -45.95 -25.76
N THR A 336 -56.91 -46.01 -24.54
CA THR A 336 -58.18 -46.66 -24.23
C THR A 336 -59.19 -45.56 -23.98
N ASN A 337 -60.17 -45.47 -24.89
CA ASN A 337 -61.34 -44.59 -24.86
C ASN A 337 -61.64 -43.98 -23.48
N ALA A 338 -61.54 -42.65 -23.41
CA ALA A 338 -61.93 -41.61 -22.45
C ALA A 338 -62.84 -41.89 -21.21
N SER A 339 -62.96 -43.12 -20.69
CA SER A 339 -63.88 -43.46 -19.59
C SER A 339 -63.28 -44.30 -18.46
N ILE A 340 -62.00 -44.67 -18.52
CA ILE A 340 -61.32 -45.46 -17.47
C ILE A 340 -60.04 -44.72 -17.08
N GLY A 341 -59.86 -44.43 -15.78
CA GLY A 341 -58.66 -43.80 -15.25
C GLY A 341 -57.44 -44.73 -15.37
N GLY A 342 -56.26 -44.16 -15.64
CA GLY A 342 -55.02 -44.93 -15.78
C GLY A 342 -54.17 -44.98 -14.50
N PRO A 343 -53.10 -45.78 -14.46
CA PRO A 343 -52.22 -45.85 -13.30
C PRO A 343 -51.45 -44.53 -13.09
N GLY A 344 -51.02 -44.32 -11.84
CA GLY A 344 -50.13 -43.24 -11.44
C GLY A 344 -48.68 -43.47 -11.91
N GLY A 345 -47.82 -42.51 -11.62
CA GLY A 345 -46.39 -42.64 -11.90
C GLY A 345 -45.67 -43.50 -10.85
N GLY A 346 -44.70 -44.30 -11.28
CA GLY A 346 -43.80 -45.00 -10.36
C GLY A 346 -42.83 -44.01 -9.68
N SER A 347 -42.36 -44.29 -8.47
CA SER A 347 -41.39 -43.41 -7.80
C SER A 347 -39.97 -43.55 -8.40
N GLY A 348 -39.13 -42.53 -8.24
CA GLY A 348 -37.69 -42.66 -8.50
C GLY A 348 -37.04 -43.72 -7.58
N GLY A 349 -35.86 -44.21 -7.96
CA GLY A 349 -35.08 -45.23 -7.25
C GLY A 349 -33.96 -44.63 -6.39
N THR A 350 -32.95 -45.44 -6.09
CA THR A 350 -31.81 -45.03 -5.24
C THR A 350 -30.52 -45.02 -6.05
N ILE A 351 -29.71 -43.96 -5.89
CA ILE A 351 -28.33 -43.91 -6.37
C ILE A 351 -27.41 -43.67 -5.17
N LEU A 352 -26.54 -44.63 -4.87
CA LEU A 352 -25.61 -44.58 -3.75
C LEU A 352 -24.16 -44.64 -4.25
N LEU A 353 -23.40 -43.59 -3.96
CA LEU A 353 -22.05 -43.41 -4.50
C LEU A 353 -21.02 -43.33 -3.38
N PHE A 354 -20.18 -44.37 -3.24
CA PHE A 354 -18.99 -44.36 -2.39
C PHE A 354 -17.79 -43.95 -3.22
N VAL A 355 -17.45 -42.66 -3.21
CA VAL A 355 -16.43 -42.09 -4.12
C VAL A 355 -15.43 -41.19 -3.42
N HIS A 356 -14.20 -41.13 -3.94
CA HIS A 356 -13.21 -40.10 -3.56
C HIS A 356 -13.40 -38.83 -4.39
N THR A 357 -13.49 -38.98 -5.71
CA THR A 357 -13.60 -37.87 -6.66
C THR A 357 -14.72 -38.08 -7.66
N LEU A 358 -15.46 -37.00 -7.93
CA LEU A 358 -16.59 -37.00 -8.85
C LEU A 358 -16.43 -35.89 -9.89
N SER A 359 -16.60 -36.22 -11.17
CA SER A 359 -16.66 -35.23 -12.25
C SER A 359 -17.92 -35.42 -13.09
N LEU A 360 -18.78 -34.39 -13.12
CA LEU A 360 -19.97 -34.33 -13.97
C LEU A 360 -19.74 -33.26 -15.04
N ALA A 361 -19.66 -33.66 -16.30
CA ALA A 361 -19.56 -32.76 -17.44
C ALA A 361 -20.88 -32.01 -17.72
N GLU A 362 -20.84 -30.95 -18.52
CA GLU A 362 -21.99 -30.06 -18.75
C GLU A 362 -23.24 -30.77 -19.33
N SER A 363 -23.06 -31.76 -20.20
CA SER A 363 -24.14 -32.56 -20.78
C SER A 363 -24.57 -33.77 -19.94
N SER A 364 -23.93 -34.00 -18.79
CA SER A 364 -24.12 -35.22 -18.02
C SER A 364 -25.36 -35.16 -17.13
N ILE A 365 -26.06 -36.29 -16.99
CA ILE A 365 -27.33 -36.39 -16.29
C ILE A 365 -27.24 -37.48 -15.21
N LEU A 366 -27.47 -37.10 -13.96
CA LEU A 366 -27.65 -38.02 -12.84
C LEU A 366 -29.09 -37.90 -12.32
N SER A 367 -29.94 -38.90 -12.60
CA SER A 367 -31.39 -38.76 -12.44
C SER A 367 -32.03 -39.87 -11.62
N SER A 368 -32.90 -39.48 -10.68
CA SER A 368 -33.83 -40.34 -9.95
C SER A 368 -35.19 -39.64 -9.82
N VAL A 369 -35.81 -39.40 -10.97
CA VAL A 369 -37.06 -38.64 -11.12
C VAL A 369 -38.27 -39.58 -11.05
N GLY A 370 -39.36 -39.10 -10.47
CA GLY A 370 -40.64 -39.83 -10.46
C GLY A 370 -41.28 -39.92 -11.84
N GLY A 371 -41.95 -41.03 -12.13
CA GLY A 371 -42.63 -41.29 -13.39
C GLY A 371 -43.87 -40.41 -13.58
N LEU A 372 -44.27 -40.23 -14.84
CA LEU A 372 -45.46 -39.48 -15.22
C LEU A 372 -46.75 -40.26 -14.92
N GLY A 373 -47.66 -39.64 -14.17
CA GLY A 373 -49.00 -40.17 -13.93
C GLY A 373 -49.94 -39.96 -15.11
N ASN A 374 -50.89 -40.88 -15.30
CA ASN A 374 -51.90 -40.76 -16.36
C ASN A 374 -52.93 -39.66 -16.04
N PHE A 375 -53.91 -39.44 -16.91
CA PHE A 375 -54.97 -38.44 -16.71
C PHE A 375 -55.73 -38.69 -15.40
N ASP A 376 -55.85 -37.64 -14.58
CA ASP A 376 -56.47 -37.64 -13.25
C ASP A 376 -55.75 -38.50 -12.19
N SER A 377 -54.59 -39.10 -12.52
CA SER A 377 -53.77 -39.90 -11.61
C SER A 377 -52.55 -39.14 -11.10
N GLY A 378 -52.03 -39.57 -9.94
CA GLY A 378 -50.92 -38.90 -9.28
C GLY A 378 -49.56 -39.18 -9.92
N GLY A 379 -48.67 -38.17 -9.92
CA GLY A 379 -47.28 -38.34 -10.35
C GLY A 379 -46.43 -39.09 -9.31
N GLY A 380 -45.39 -39.80 -9.73
CA GLY A 380 -44.52 -40.53 -8.79
C GLY A 380 -43.63 -39.60 -7.95
N GLY A 381 -43.28 -39.96 -6.72
CA GLY A 381 -42.31 -39.21 -5.91
C GLY A 381 -40.89 -39.33 -6.48
N GLY A 382 -40.07 -38.27 -6.33
CA GLY A 382 -38.67 -38.28 -6.75
C GLY A 382 -37.80 -39.08 -5.76
N GLY A 383 -36.82 -39.84 -6.25
CA GLY A 383 -36.05 -40.80 -5.44
C GLY A 383 -34.87 -40.20 -4.67
N ARG A 384 -33.88 -41.03 -4.32
CA ARG A 384 -32.77 -40.64 -3.42
C ARG A 384 -31.43 -40.74 -4.12
N ILE A 385 -30.59 -39.72 -3.96
CA ILE A 385 -29.20 -39.72 -4.41
C ILE A 385 -28.31 -39.36 -3.22
N HIS A 386 -27.37 -40.24 -2.86
CA HIS A 386 -26.45 -40.02 -1.75
C HIS A 386 -24.99 -40.13 -2.18
N PHE A 387 -24.20 -39.13 -1.80
CA PHE A 387 -22.75 -39.09 -2.00
C PHE A 387 -22.01 -39.38 -0.70
N HIS A 388 -21.47 -40.59 -0.59
CA HIS A 388 -20.63 -41.00 0.52
C HIS A 388 -19.15 -40.77 0.22
N TRP A 389 -18.65 -39.57 0.58
CA TRP A 389 -17.25 -39.21 0.36
C TRP A 389 -16.29 -39.99 1.28
N SER A 390 -15.29 -40.63 0.69
CA SER A 390 -14.17 -41.21 1.44
C SER A 390 -12.98 -40.24 1.46
N ASN A 391 -12.30 -40.17 2.62
CA ASN A 391 -11.07 -39.42 2.82
C ASN A 391 -11.09 -37.95 2.30
N ILE A 392 -11.98 -37.11 2.84
CA ILE A 392 -12.06 -35.68 2.48
C ILE A 392 -10.77 -34.98 2.96
N PRO A 393 -9.91 -34.47 2.07
CA PRO A 393 -8.70 -33.75 2.47
C PRO A 393 -9.06 -32.45 3.21
N THR A 394 -8.22 -31.98 4.12
CA THR A 394 -8.47 -30.75 4.91
C THR A 394 -7.22 -29.88 4.97
N GLY A 395 -7.39 -28.59 5.27
CA GLY A 395 -6.29 -27.63 5.34
C GLY A 395 -5.61 -27.40 3.98
N ASP A 396 -4.28 -27.33 3.98
CA ASP A 396 -3.48 -26.97 2.80
C ASP A 396 -3.57 -28.00 1.66
N GLU A 397 -3.90 -29.26 1.98
CA GLU A 397 -4.08 -30.36 1.03
C GLU A 397 -5.49 -30.41 0.43
N TYR A 398 -6.39 -29.50 0.82
CA TYR A 398 -7.76 -29.50 0.32
C TYR A 398 -7.82 -29.32 -1.20
N VAL A 399 -8.48 -30.26 -1.86
CA VAL A 399 -8.86 -30.25 -3.27
C VAL A 399 -10.36 -30.54 -3.34
N PRO A 400 -11.14 -29.83 -4.17
CA PRO A 400 -12.57 -30.07 -4.28
C PRO A 400 -12.87 -31.52 -4.70
N VAL A 401 -13.65 -32.23 -3.88
CA VAL A 401 -14.02 -33.64 -4.09
C VAL A 401 -14.96 -33.85 -5.27
N ALA A 402 -15.64 -32.79 -5.73
CA ALA A 402 -16.57 -32.87 -6.85
C ALA A 402 -16.48 -31.64 -7.78
N ALA A 403 -16.42 -31.92 -9.08
CA ALA A 403 -16.56 -30.94 -10.15
C ALA A 403 -17.92 -31.15 -10.84
N VAL A 404 -18.95 -30.46 -10.39
CA VAL A 404 -20.33 -30.61 -10.89
C VAL A 404 -20.65 -29.51 -11.88
N LYS A 405 -20.67 -29.83 -13.17
CA LYS A 405 -21.15 -28.95 -14.25
C LYS A 405 -22.44 -29.42 -14.91
N GLY A 406 -22.79 -30.71 -14.75
CA GLY A 406 -24.01 -31.33 -15.28
C GLY A 406 -25.23 -31.19 -14.37
N SER A 407 -26.32 -31.88 -14.72
CA SER A 407 -27.60 -31.83 -14.00
C SER A 407 -27.82 -33.03 -13.08
N ILE A 408 -28.20 -32.76 -11.83
CA ILE A 408 -28.67 -33.78 -10.86
C ILE A 408 -30.17 -33.59 -10.69
N LEU A 409 -30.97 -34.59 -11.04
CA LEU A 409 -32.44 -34.52 -11.09
C LEU A 409 -33.06 -35.51 -10.10
N THR A 410 -33.86 -35.00 -9.18
CA THR A 410 -34.65 -35.82 -8.22
C THR A 410 -36.07 -35.28 -8.10
N SER A 411 -36.63 -34.70 -9.17
CA SER A 411 -37.97 -34.11 -9.12
C SER A 411 -39.06 -35.17 -9.01
N GLY A 412 -40.18 -34.79 -8.42
CA GLY A 412 -41.41 -35.58 -8.53
C GLY A 412 -41.92 -35.62 -9.96
N GLY A 413 -42.60 -36.71 -10.29
CA GLY A 413 -43.29 -36.90 -11.55
C GLY A 413 -44.49 -35.98 -11.68
N ILE A 414 -44.76 -35.58 -12.91
CA ILE A 414 -45.90 -34.71 -13.25
C ILE A 414 -47.16 -35.57 -13.43
N SER A 415 -48.33 -35.01 -13.15
CA SER A 415 -49.64 -35.61 -13.41
C SER A 415 -50.33 -34.88 -14.57
N LYS A 416 -51.12 -35.60 -15.38
CA LYS A 416 -52.03 -34.99 -16.38
C LYS A 416 -53.43 -34.81 -15.76
N GLY A 417 -54.17 -33.77 -16.15
CA GLY A 417 -55.56 -33.57 -15.67
C GLY A 417 -55.63 -32.98 -14.25
N LYS A 418 -56.50 -33.52 -13.38
CA LYS A 418 -56.72 -33.05 -11.99
C LYS A 418 -55.85 -33.75 -10.94
N GLY A 419 -54.98 -34.68 -11.33
CA GLY A 419 -54.05 -35.34 -10.41
C GLY A 419 -52.99 -34.39 -9.87
N PHE A 420 -52.42 -34.68 -8.71
CA PHE A 420 -51.35 -33.89 -8.12
C PHE A 420 -49.96 -34.41 -8.54
N PRO A 421 -48.96 -33.53 -8.70
CA PRO A 421 -47.58 -33.94 -8.94
C PRO A 421 -46.98 -34.59 -7.69
N GLY A 422 -45.98 -35.45 -7.87
CA GLY A 422 -45.20 -35.99 -6.77
C GLY A 422 -44.28 -34.94 -6.13
N GLU A 423 -43.89 -35.17 -4.88
CA GLU A 423 -42.88 -34.37 -4.21
C GLU A 423 -41.47 -34.71 -4.71
N ASN A 424 -40.57 -33.73 -4.58
CA ASN A 424 -39.16 -33.92 -4.92
C ASN A 424 -38.48 -34.86 -3.92
N GLY A 425 -37.53 -35.63 -4.43
CA GLY A 425 -36.65 -36.49 -3.67
C GLY A 425 -35.50 -35.76 -2.98
N THR A 426 -34.56 -36.55 -2.44
CA THR A 426 -33.47 -36.04 -1.61
C THR A 426 -32.10 -36.24 -2.26
N VAL A 427 -31.28 -35.18 -2.28
CA VAL A 427 -29.85 -35.25 -2.62
C VAL A 427 -29.04 -34.94 -1.37
N THR A 428 -28.36 -35.95 -0.82
CA THR A 428 -27.60 -35.85 0.44
C THR A 428 -26.14 -36.22 0.23
N GLY A 429 -25.30 -35.86 1.19
CA GLY A 429 -23.89 -36.22 1.18
C GLY A 429 -23.36 -36.35 2.59
N LYS A 430 -22.24 -37.05 2.75
CA LYS A 430 -21.58 -37.26 4.05
C LYS A 430 -21.34 -35.94 4.79
N ALA A 431 -21.44 -35.98 6.12
CA ALA A 431 -21.13 -34.85 6.98
C ALA A 431 -19.71 -34.32 6.71
N CYS A 432 -19.60 -33.05 6.34
CA CYS A 432 -18.30 -32.45 6.04
C CYS A 432 -17.47 -32.17 7.30
N PRO A 433 -16.13 -32.22 7.20
CA PRO A 433 -15.24 -31.81 8.28
C PRO A 433 -15.32 -30.29 8.53
N LYS A 434 -14.60 -29.83 9.56
CA LYS A 434 -14.51 -28.41 9.95
C LYS A 434 -14.05 -27.56 8.74
N GLY A 435 -14.54 -26.32 8.63
CA GLY A 435 -14.23 -25.40 7.52
C GLY A 435 -15.02 -25.62 6.21
N LEU A 436 -15.64 -26.79 6.01
CA LEU A 436 -16.35 -27.15 4.77
C LEU A 436 -17.87 -27.32 4.99
N TYR A 437 -18.70 -27.10 3.96
CA TYR A 437 -20.16 -27.26 4.03
C TYR A 437 -20.80 -27.71 2.71
N GLY A 438 -22.08 -28.09 2.76
CA GLY A 438 -22.89 -28.53 1.63
C GLY A 438 -22.68 -30.01 1.27
N THR A 439 -23.42 -30.49 0.28
CA THR A 439 -23.36 -31.89 -0.20
C THR A 439 -21.99 -32.28 -0.74
N PHE A 440 -21.25 -31.31 -1.31
CA PHE A 440 -19.95 -31.51 -1.95
C PHE A 440 -18.77 -30.97 -1.11
N CYS A 441 -19.00 -30.67 0.17
CA CYS A 441 -17.99 -30.14 1.09
C CYS A 441 -17.15 -28.99 0.52
N LYS A 442 -17.82 -27.90 0.15
CA LYS A 442 -17.21 -26.65 -0.33
C LYS A 442 -16.72 -25.80 0.83
N GLU A 443 -15.71 -24.97 0.60
CA GLU A 443 -15.17 -24.04 1.59
C GLU A 443 -16.24 -23.03 2.06
N CYS A 444 -16.31 -22.76 3.37
CA CYS A 444 -17.20 -21.74 3.94
C CYS A 444 -16.94 -20.36 3.29
N PRO A 445 -17.98 -19.49 3.18
CA PRO A 445 -17.84 -18.16 2.61
C PRO A 445 -16.80 -17.28 3.33
N LEU A 446 -16.26 -16.28 2.61
CA LEU A 446 -15.32 -15.30 3.17
C LEU A 446 -15.90 -14.62 4.41
N GLY A 447 -15.07 -14.47 5.45
CA GLY A 447 -15.49 -13.87 6.72
C GLY A 447 -16.37 -14.78 7.59
N THR A 448 -16.37 -16.09 7.33
CA THR A 448 -17.03 -17.09 8.18
C THR A 448 -16.07 -18.21 8.58
N TYR A 449 -16.30 -18.82 9.74
CA TYR A 449 -15.58 -19.99 10.24
C TYR A 449 -16.53 -21.10 10.67
N LYS A 450 -16.03 -22.34 10.68
CA LYS A 450 -16.80 -23.51 11.11
C LYS A 450 -15.95 -24.50 11.89
N ASN A 451 -16.28 -24.69 13.16
CA ASN A 451 -15.54 -25.53 14.11
C ASN A 451 -16.16 -26.92 14.37
N VAL A 452 -17.35 -27.20 13.85
CA VAL A 452 -18.07 -28.48 14.02
C VAL A 452 -18.16 -29.26 12.71
N THR A 453 -18.34 -30.57 12.80
CA THR A 453 -18.65 -31.42 11.65
C THR A 453 -20.13 -31.29 11.25
N GLY A 454 -20.43 -31.36 9.95
CA GLY A 454 -21.79 -31.27 9.43
C GLY A 454 -21.84 -30.73 8.00
N SER A 455 -23.00 -30.71 7.35
CA SER A 455 -23.10 -30.26 5.95
C SER A 455 -24.01 -29.04 5.75
N SER A 456 -24.68 -28.55 6.80
CA SER A 456 -25.54 -27.36 6.68
C SER A 456 -24.74 -26.05 6.59
N LYS A 457 -25.23 -25.14 5.75
CA LYS A 457 -24.63 -23.80 5.54
C LYS A 457 -24.71 -22.92 6.79
N SER A 458 -25.72 -23.14 7.65
CA SER A 458 -25.90 -22.42 8.91
C SER A 458 -24.80 -22.67 9.94
N LEU A 459 -23.95 -23.69 9.72
CA LEU A 459 -22.79 -23.97 10.58
C LEU A 459 -21.56 -23.11 10.26
N CYS A 460 -21.59 -22.30 9.18
CA CYS A 460 -20.56 -21.29 8.92
C CYS A 460 -20.95 -20.01 9.68
N PHE A 461 -20.31 -19.77 10.82
CA PHE A 461 -20.55 -18.61 11.68
C PHE A 461 -19.74 -17.40 11.21
N GLN A 462 -20.28 -16.18 11.32
CA GLN A 462 -19.52 -14.98 10.99
C GLN A 462 -18.38 -14.75 11.98
N CYS A 463 -17.23 -14.34 11.46
CA CYS A 463 -16.08 -14.00 12.29
C CYS A 463 -16.37 -12.72 13.10
N PRO A 464 -15.94 -12.64 14.38
CA PRO A 464 -16.13 -11.44 15.19
C PRO A 464 -15.47 -10.21 14.51
N PRO A 465 -16.18 -9.07 14.39
CA PRO A 465 -15.63 -7.87 13.75
C PRO A 465 -14.50 -7.22 14.58
N ASP A 466 -14.48 -7.44 15.89
CA ASP A 466 -13.49 -6.87 16.81
C ASP A 466 -12.08 -7.44 16.62
N GLU A 467 -11.96 -8.58 15.93
CA GLU A 467 -10.68 -9.25 15.67
C GLU A 467 -10.06 -8.85 14.32
N LEU A 468 -10.78 -8.11 13.47
CA LEU A 468 -10.27 -7.64 12.18
C LEU A 468 -9.70 -6.22 12.33
N PRO A 469 -8.38 -6.02 12.14
CA PRO A 469 -7.80 -4.68 12.09
C PRO A 469 -8.46 -3.83 11.00
N HIS A 470 -8.66 -2.54 11.24
CA HIS A 470 -9.34 -1.63 10.29
C HIS A 470 -8.73 -1.58 8.88
N ARG A 471 -7.45 -1.93 8.73
CA ARG A 471 -6.72 -1.97 7.45
C ARG A 471 -6.43 -3.40 6.97
N ALA A 472 -7.24 -4.38 7.41
CA ALA A 472 -7.16 -5.77 7.02
C ALA A 472 -8.41 -6.22 6.23
N MET A 473 -8.22 -7.23 5.40
CA MET A 473 -9.29 -7.89 4.64
C MET A 473 -9.19 -9.40 4.83
N TYR A 474 -10.34 -10.06 5.00
CA TYR A 474 -10.39 -11.53 5.08
C TYR A 474 -9.93 -12.15 3.77
N ILE A 475 -9.18 -13.25 3.87
CA ILE A 475 -8.68 -14.02 2.73
C ILE A 475 -9.34 -15.41 2.72
N SER A 476 -9.55 -15.97 1.52
CA SER A 476 -9.89 -17.39 1.38
C SER A 476 -8.63 -18.22 1.59
N ILE A 477 -8.69 -19.15 2.54
CA ILE A 477 -7.68 -20.20 2.69
C ILE A 477 -8.25 -21.52 2.18
N ARG A 478 -7.35 -22.39 1.69
CA ARG A 478 -7.72 -23.74 1.26
C ARG A 478 -8.31 -24.51 2.43
N GLY A 479 -9.42 -25.20 2.19
CA GLY A 479 -10.13 -25.97 3.21
C GLY A 479 -11.03 -25.14 4.14
N GLY A 480 -11.08 -23.82 3.96
CA GLY A 480 -11.92 -22.90 4.74
C GLY A 480 -11.40 -22.67 6.17
N ALA A 481 -11.89 -21.60 6.81
CA ALA A 481 -11.50 -21.26 8.18
C ALA A 481 -12.22 -22.16 9.20
N TYR A 482 -11.47 -22.81 10.08
CA TYR A 482 -12.03 -23.67 11.14
C TYR A 482 -11.94 -23.06 12.54
N GLU A 483 -11.12 -22.03 12.74
CA GLU A 483 -10.86 -21.37 14.02
C GLU A 483 -10.85 -19.84 13.89
N THR A 484 -11.01 -19.15 15.03
CA THR A 484 -10.89 -17.70 15.17
C THR A 484 -9.52 -17.35 15.81
N PRO A 485 -8.85 -16.28 15.37
CA PRO A 485 -9.27 -15.29 14.38
C PRO A 485 -9.21 -15.82 12.95
N CYS A 486 -10.20 -15.42 12.14
CA CYS A 486 -10.26 -15.81 10.75
C CYS A 486 -9.08 -15.23 9.96
N PRO A 487 -8.55 -15.96 8.97
CA PRO A 487 -7.36 -15.54 8.24
C PRO A 487 -7.61 -14.22 7.49
N TYR A 488 -6.73 -13.25 7.72
CA TYR A 488 -6.77 -11.94 7.07
C TYR A 488 -5.39 -11.54 6.58
N LYS A 489 -5.36 -10.62 5.61
CA LYS A 489 -4.14 -9.94 5.15
C LYS A 489 -4.37 -8.43 5.19
N CYS A 490 -3.32 -7.66 5.45
CA CYS A 490 -3.40 -6.21 5.30
C CYS A 490 -3.68 -5.81 3.84
N VAL A 491 -4.38 -4.70 3.64
CA VAL A 491 -4.77 -4.17 2.29
C VAL A 491 -3.55 -3.94 1.39
N SER A 492 -2.37 -3.69 1.97
CA SER A 492 -1.11 -3.49 1.25
C SER A 492 0.05 -4.05 2.06
N ASP A 493 1.12 -4.49 1.38
CA ASP A 493 2.38 -4.94 1.99
C ASP A 493 3.12 -3.82 2.75
N ARG A 494 2.63 -2.58 2.68
CA ARG A 494 3.12 -1.43 3.48
C ARG A 494 2.80 -1.56 4.96
N TYR A 495 1.73 -2.28 5.30
CA TYR A 495 1.27 -2.45 6.66
C TYR A 495 1.76 -3.80 7.20
N ARG A 496 2.30 -3.81 8.42
CA ARG A 496 2.82 -5.03 9.04
C ARG A 496 1.77 -5.73 9.88
N MET A 497 1.64 -7.05 9.68
CA MET A 497 0.85 -7.93 10.54
C MET A 497 1.47 -8.01 11.94
N PRO A 498 0.67 -8.16 13.01
CA PRO A 498 -0.77 -8.48 13.00
C PRO A 498 -1.72 -7.27 12.90
N HIS A 499 -1.35 -6.10 13.43
CA HIS A 499 -2.30 -4.97 13.55
C HIS A 499 -2.44 -4.08 12.30
N CYS A 500 -1.68 -4.37 11.23
CA CYS A 500 -1.64 -3.57 10.02
C CYS A 500 -1.26 -2.09 10.26
N TYR A 501 -0.32 -1.87 11.19
CA TYR A 501 0.25 -0.56 11.48
C TYR A 501 1.32 -0.15 10.47
N THR A 502 1.53 1.16 10.35
CA THR A 502 2.71 1.73 9.68
C THR A 502 3.95 1.61 10.57
N ALA A 503 5.15 1.68 9.98
CA ALA A 503 6.41 1.56 10.74
C ALA A 503 6.55 2.62 11.87
N LEU A 504 5.97 3.82 11.69
CA LEU A 504 5.95 4.86 12.73
C LEU A 504 4.99 4.51 13.87
N GLU A 505 3.78 4.05 13.54
CA GLU A 505 2.79 3.63 14.53
C GLU A 505 3.31 2.43 15.33
N GLU A 506 3.97 1.47 14.69
CA GLU A 506 4.64 0.34 15.35
C GLU A 506 5.69 0.81 16.37
N LEU A 507 6.53 1.80 16.01
CA LEU A 507 7.47 2.41 16.95
C LEU A 507 6.74 3.10 18.12
N ILE A 508 5.67 3.86 17.86
CA ILE A 508 4.94 4.57 18.91
C ILE A 508 4.28 3.59 19.88
N TYR A 509 3.62 2.55 19.37
CA TYR A 509 2.90 1.59 20.19
C TYR A 509 3.82 0.58 20.90
N THR A 510 4.99 0.25 20.34
CA THR A 510 6.01 -0.55 21.05
C THR A 510 6.53 0.15 22.31
N PHE A 511 6.59 1.49 22.32
CA PHE A 511 6.94 2.29 23.51
C PHE A 511 5.75 2.65 24.42
N GLY A 512 4.60 1.97 24.28
CA GLY A 512 3.43 2.17 25.14
C GLY A 512 2.47 3.27 24.66
N GLY A 513 2.54 3.65 23.39
CA GLY A 513 1.62 4.58 22.75
C GLY A 513 2.13 6.03 22.68
N PRO A 514 1.34 6.94 22.08
CA PRO A 514 1.79 8.30 21.75
C PRO A 514 2.27 9.11 22.95
N TRP A 515 1.61 8.96 24.10
CA TRP A 515 1.90 9.72 25.31
C TRP A 515 3.21 9.28 25.98
N LEU A 516 3.41 7.98 26.15
CA LEU A 516 4.64 7.42 26.75
C LEU A 516 5.84 7.67 25.84
N PHE A 517 5.69 7.46 24.53
CA PHE A 517 6.73 7.77 23.55
C PHE A 517 7.10 9.26 23.58
N GLY A 518 6.12 10.17 23.62
CA GLY A 518 6.36 11.61 23.72
C GLY A 518 7.11 12.01 25.00
N LEU A 519 6.73 11.45 26.15
CA LEU A 519 7.40 11.69 27.42
C LEU A 519 8.85 11.21 27.41
N LEU A 520 9.10 9.98 26.94
CA LEU A 520 10.44 9.41 26.81
C LEU A 520 11.33 10.23 25.86
N LEU A 521 10.80 10.62 24.70
CA LEU A 521 11.50 11.47 23.75
C LEU A 521 11.84 12.84 24.37
N SER A 522 10.89 13.46 25.08
CA SER A 522 11.13 14.75 25.75
C SER A 522 12.20 14.65 26.83
N GLY A 523 12.19 13.58 27.64
CA GLY A 523 13.21 13.34 28.67
C GLY A 523 14.59 13.13 28.07
N LEU A 524 14.69 12.37 26.97
CA LEU A 524 15.93 12.16 26.23
C LEU A 524 16.47 13.47 25.65
N LEU A 525 15.61 14.30 25.06
CA LEU A 525 16.00 15.60 24.51
C LEU A 525 16.54 16.55 25.59
N VAL A 526 15.90 16.60 26.76
CA VAL A 526 16.36 17.43 27.88
C VAL A 526 17.70 16.92 28.43
N LEU A 527 17.87 15.61 28.59
CA LEU A 527 19.11 15.01 29.06
C LEU A 527 20.27 15.29 28.09
N LEU A 528 20.06 15.09 26.79
CA LEU A 528 21.05 15.44 25.76
C LEU A 528 21.36 16.94 25.72
N ALA A 529 20.35 17.80 25.92
CA ALA A 529 20.55 19.25 25.98
C ALA A 529 21.40 19.68 27.20
N LEU A 530 21.19 19.03 28.36
CA LEU A 530 22.02 19.24 29.55
C LEU A 530 23.48 18.82 29.28
N VAL A 531 23.68 17.65 28.67
CA VAL A 531 25.03 17.18 28.28
C VAL A 531 25.71 18.17 27.32
N LEU A 532 24.99 18.66 26.30
CA LEU A 532 25.51 19.67 25.38
C LEU A 532 25.81 21.01 26.08
N SER A 533 24.99 21.42 27.04
CA SER A 533 25.21 22.64 27.81
C SER A 533 26.45 22.53 28.71
N VAL A 534 26.65 21.38 29.37
CA VAL A 534 27.85 21.08 30.17
C VAL A 534 29.09 21.01 29.27
N ALA A 535 28.99 20.35 28.11
CA ALA A 535 30.07 20.30 27.13
C ALA A 535 30.45 21.71 26.65
N ARG A 536 29.46 22.55 26.32
CA ARG A 536 29.67 23.96 25.94
C ARG A 536 30.42 24.71 27.05
N MET A 537 29.97 24.62 28.30
CA MET A 537 30.66 25.27 29.44
C MET A 537 32.11 24.80 29.57
N LYS A 538 32.37 23.50 29.40
CA LYS A 538 33.71 22.90 29.56
C LYS A 538 34.68 23.22 28.42
N PHE A 539 34.20 23.27 27.17
CA PHE A 539 35.05 23.50 25.99
C PHE A 539 35.22 24.98 25.62
N VAL A 540 34.29 25.85 26.01
CA VAL A 540 34.31 27.30 25.69
C VAL A 540 34.75 28.14 26.90
N GLY A 541 34.57 27.64 28.13
CA GLY A 541 34.85 28.38 29.37
C GLY A 541 36.29 28.37 29.87
N THR A 542 37.25 27.78 29.14
CA THR A 542 38.64 27.66 29.62
C THR A 542 39.47 28.96 29.59
N ASP A 543 38.95 30.05 29.03
CA ASP A 543 39.66 31.35 28.98
C ASP A 543 39.23 32.35 30.07
N GLU A 544 38.25 32.04 30.92
CA GLU A 544 37.90 32.88 32.08
C GLU A 544 37.74 32.00 33.34
N LEU A 545 38.79 31.88 34.15
CA LEU A 545 38.64 31.47 35.56
C LEU A 545 38.25 32.69 36.40
N PRO A 546 37.08 32.72 37.06
CA PRO A 546 36.88 33.56 38.22
C PRO A 546 37.30 32.78 39.47
N GLY A 547 38.33 33.27 40.17
CA GLY A 547 38.59 32.86 41.55
C GLY A 547 37.49 33.37 42.50
N PRO A 548 37.22 32.71 43.64
CA PRO A 548 36.08 33.04 44.49
C PRO A 548 36.42 34.18 45.46
N ALA A 549 35.62 35.24 45.48
CA ALA A 549 35.50 36.14 46.64
C ALA A 549 34.13 36.85 46.63
N PRO A 550 33.52 37.12 47.81
CA PRO A 550 32.15 37.59 47.92
C PRO A 550 32.01 39.12 47.85
N THR A 551 30.88 39.54 47.27
CA THR A 551 30.12 40.80 47.40
C THR A 551 30.76 42.00 48.12
N GLN A 552 30.91 43.15 47.42
CA GLN A 552 30.53 44.46 47.96
C GLN A 552 30.33 45.52 46.87
N GLN A 553 29.33 46.39 47.09
CA GLN A 553 28.96 47.57 46.32
C GLN A 553 30.06 48.65 46.40
N GLY A 554 30.20 49.47 45.36
CA GLY A 554 30.86 50.78 45.49
C GLY A 554 31.68 51.18 44.27
N SER A 555 31.38 52.38 43.76
CA SER A 555 32.09 53.14 42.74
C SER A 555 33.60 53.24 42.93
N GLN A 556 34.39 53.03 41.88
CA GLN A 556 35.45 53.97 41.49
C GLN A 556 36.03 53.64 40.12
N ILE A 557 36.14 54.70 39.32
CA ILE A 557 37.09 54.84 38.22
C ILE A 557 38.49 54.64 38.83
N ASP A 558 39.30 53.72 38.31
CA ASP A 558 40.73 53.97 38.23
C ASP A 558 41.47 53.07 37.23
N HIS A 559 42.51 53.69 36.68
CA HIS A 559 43.45 53.15 35.71
C HIS A 559 44.29 51.99 36.25
N SER A 560 44.80 51.22 35.29
CA SER A 560 46.01 50.38 35.34
C SER A 560 45.95 49.10 36.18
N PHE A 561 46.14 47.96 35.51
CA PHE A 561 46.86 46.82 36.07
C PHE A 561 47.95 46.38 35.10
N PRO A 562 49.10 45.91 35.63
CA PRO A 562 50.38 45.86 34.94
C PRO A 562 50.43 44.62 34.04
N PHE A 563 50.72 44.84 32.76
CA PHE A 563 51.00 43.74 31.84
C PHE A 563 52.41 43.96 31.28
N LEU A 564 53.23 42.91 31.37
CA LEU A 564 54.63 42.89 30.96
C LEU A 564 54.85 43.58 29.60
N GLU A 565 55.86 44.46 29.55
CA GLU A 565 56.39 45.12 28.35
C GLU A 565 56.53 44.10 27.21
N SER A 566 55.56 44.11 26.31
CA SER A 566 55.53 43.24 25.13
C SER A 566 54.91 44.02 23.99
N LEU A 567 55.32 43.71 22.76
CA LEU A 567 55.07 44.39 21.48
C LEU A 567 53.71 45.09 21.27
N ASN A 568 52.67 44.74 22.03
CA ASN A 568 51.36 45.37 21.98
C ASN A 568 51.39 46.84 22.44
N GLU A 569 52.24 47.24 23.38
CA GLU A 569 52.37 48.66 23.78
C GLU A 569 53.07 49.50 22.67
N VAL A 570 54.06 48.91 21.99
CA VAL A 570 54.68 49.47 20.77
C VAL A 570 53.69 49.47 19.58
N LEU A 571 52.74 48.54 19.54
CA LEU A 571 51.64 48.55 18.56
C LEU A 571 50.54 49.56 18.92
N GLU A 572 50.31 49.84 20.20
CA GLU A 572 49.36 50.86 20.65
C GLU A 572 49.92 52.27 20.47
N THR A 573 51.23 52.49 20.67
CA THR A 573 51.89 53.76 20.31
C THR A 573 51.90 53.97 18.79
N ASN A 574 52.20 52.95 17.99
CA ASN A 574 52.07 53.01 16.52
C ASN A 574 50.60 53.26 16.08
N ARG A 575 49.61 52.64 16.73
CA ARG A 575 48.18 52.87 16.43
C ARG A 575 47.69 54.28 16.83
N ALA A 576 48.26 54.88 17.88
CA ALA A 576 47.98 56.25 18.27
C ALA A 576 48.60 57.25 17.28
N GLU A 577 49.84 57.02 16.85
CA GLU A 577 50.52 57.82 15.80
C GLU A 577 49.81 57.73 14.44
N GLU A 578 49.32 56.55 14.03
CA GLU A 578 48.53 56.34 12.80
C GLU A 578 47.27 57.24 12.75
N SER A 579 46.63 57.50 13.89
CA SER A 579 45.38 58.27 13.94
C SER A 579 45.57 59.78 13.68
N HIS A 580 46.76 60.30 13.98
CA HIS A 580 47.09 61.72 13.76
C HIS A 580 47.45 62.03 12.30
N GLY A 581 47.80 61.03 11.49
CA GLY A 581 48.15 61.19 10.06
C GLY A 581 46.97 61.07 9.09
N HIS A 582 45.77 60.69 9.54
CA HIS A 582 44.65 60.41 8.65
C HIS A 582 44.10 61.65 7.93
N VAL A 583 44.01 61.62 6.60
CA VAL A 583 43.50 62.71 5.76
C VAL A 583 42.04 62.52 5.42
N HIS A 584 41.72 61.47 4.66
CA HIS A 584 40.39 61.27 4.09
C HIS A 584 40.10 59.78 3.91
N ARG A 585 38.83 59.42 4.09
CA ARG A 585 38.30 58.07 3.90
C ARG A 585 37.46 58.04 2.64
N MET A 586 37.90 57.26 1.66
CA MET A 586 37.19 57.06 0.40
C MET A 586 36.41 55.74 0.45
N TYR A 587 35.11 55.76 0.20
CA TYR A 587 34.26 54.56 0.23
C TYR A 587 34.17 53.91 -1.16
N PHE A 588 34.16 52.57 -1.18
CA PHE A 588 33.85 51.82 -2.41
C PHE A 588 32.37 51.93 -2.76
N MET A 589 32.09 52.09 -4.05
CA MET A 589 30.74 52.07 -4.61
C MET A 589 30.29 50.62 -4.87
N GLY A 590 28.98 50.38 -4.76
CA GLY A 590 28.35 49.08 -5.00
C GLY A 590 28.23 48.16 -3.76
N PRO A 591 27.26 47.23 -3.73
CA PRO A 591 26.95 46.35 -2.59
C PRO A 591 27.82 45.07 -2.52
N ASN A 592 28.92 44.97 -3.28
CA ASN A 592 29.80 43.80 -3.36
C ASN A 592 29.08 42.49 -3.76
N THR A 593 28.18 42.56 -4.73
CA THR A 593 27.47 41.40 -5.27
C THR A 593 28.16 40.90 -6.54
N PHE A 594 27.88 39.67 -6.97
CA PHE A 594 28.44 39.16 -8.23
C PHE A 594 28.03 40.00 -9.45
N SER A 595 26.87 40.67 -9.39
CA SER A 595 26.38 41.59 -10.42
C SER A 595 26.98 43.00 -10.31
N GLU A 596 27.23 43.49 -9.09
CA GLU A 596 27.85 44.80 -8.83
C GLU A 596 29.00 44.65 -7.83
N PRO A 597 30.25 44.46 -8.31
CA PRO A 597 31.44 44.44 -7.45
C PRO A 597 31.76 45.83 -6.91
N TRP A 598 32.67 45.86 -5.94
CA TRP A 598 33.23 47.12 -5.44
C TRP A 598 34.01 47.84 -6.55
N HIS A 599 33.83 49.16 -6.63
CA HIS A 599 34.60 50.02 -7.52
C HIS A 599 34.78 51.42 -6.93
N LEU A 600 35.84 52.11 -7.35
CA LEU A 600 36.14 53.51 -7.02
C LEU A 600 35.88 54.40 -8.25
N PRO A 601 35.44 55.65 -8.05
CA PRO A 601 35.32 56.64 -9.13
C PRO A 601 36.69 57.13 -9.63
N HIS A 602 36.78 57.44 -10.93
CA HIS A 602 37.99 57.95 -11.60
C HIS A 602 38.30 59.43 -11.34
N THR A 603 37.69 60.05 -10.33
CA THR A 603 37.95 61.46 -10.00
C THR A 603 38.33 61.55 -8.53
N PRO A 604 39.54 62.03 -8.18
CA PRO A 604 39.93 62.19 -6.80
C PRO A 604 39.04 63.24 -6.11
N PRO A 605 38.51 62.97 -4.90
CA PRO A 605 37.73 63.96 -4.16
C PRO A 605 38.57 65.20 -3.80
N GLU A 606 37.91 66.37 -3.66
CA GLU A 606 38.53 67.67 -3.37
C GLU A 606 39.51 67.65 -2.18
N GLN A 607 39.31 66.73 -1.23
CA GLN A 607 40.14 66.61 -0.03
C GLN A 607 41.48 65.88 -0.25
N ILE A 608 41.65 65.14 -1.36
CA ILE A 608 42.90 64.39 -1.65
C ILE A 608 43.60 64.86 -2.92
N THR A 609 42.99 65.73 -3.73
CA THR A 609 43.57 66.28 -4.97
C THR A 609 44.95 66.93 -4.73
N GLU A 610 45.18 67.50 -3.55
CA GLU A 610 46.45 68.13 -3.21
C GLU A 610 47.59 67.15 -2.84
N ILE A 611 47.25 65.91 -2.45
CA ILE A 611 48.20 64.88 -1.98
C ILE A 611 48.51 63.87 -3.10
N VAL A 612 47.66 63.82 -4.13
CA VAL A 612 47.67 62.77 -5.14
C VAL A 612 47.99 63.34 -6.53
N TYR A 613 48.69 62.57 -7.37
CA TYR A 613 48.79 62.83 -8.81
C TYR A 613 47.57 62.25 -9.53
N GLU A 614 46.78 63.09 -10.19
CA GLU A 614 45.50 62.71 -10.80
C GLU A 614 45.65 61.54 -11.82
N ASP A 615 46.64 61.61 -12.72
CA ASP A 615 46.85 60.55 -13.73
C ASP A 615 47.31 59.21 -13.12
N ALA A 616 48.10 59.26 -12.05
CA ALA A 616 48.55 58.04 -11.35
C ALA A 616 47.42 57.46 -10.48
N PHE A 617 46.56 58.31 -9.93
CA PHE A 617 45.35 57.90 -9.22
C PHE A 617 44.38 57.16 -10.13
N ASN A 618 44.17 57.65 -11.36
CA ASN A 618 43.24 57.02 -12.29
C ASN A 618 43.69 55.60 -12.68
N ARG A 619 45.00 55.42 -12.93
CA ARG A 619 45.59 54.08 -13.17
C ARG A 619 45.45 53.15 -11.96
N PHE A 620 45.69 53.68 -10.76
CA PHE A 620 45.47 52.93 -9.52
C PHE A 620 44.00 52.50 -9.35
N VAL A 621 43.05 53.37 -9.70
CA VAL A 621 41.62 53.07 -9.69
C VAL A 621 41.28 51.98 -10.70
N ASP A 622 41.85 51.99 -11.91
CA ASP A 622 41.67 50.93 -12.91
C ASP A 622 42.13 49.55 -12.38
N GLU A 623 43.31 49.50 -11.76
CA GLU A 623 43.86 48.27 -11.17
C GLU A 623 43.01 47.78 -9.99
N ILE A 624 42.56 48.66 -9.11
CA ILE A 624 41.66 48.29 -8.01
C ILE A 624 40.31 47.79 -8.54
N ASN A 625 39.71 48.47 -9.51
CA ASN A 625 38.40 48.11 -10.05
C ASN A 625 38.45 46.76 -10.77
N THR A 626 39.55 46.47 -11.49
CA THR A 626 39.76 45.16 -12.13
C THR A 626 40.01 44.04 -11.11
N LEU A 627 40.77 44.30 -10.04
CA LEU A 627 40.99 43.34 -8.95
C LEU A 627 39.70 43.02 -8.18
N ALA A 628 38.84 44.02 -7.98
CA ALA A 628 37.57 43.90 -7.29
C ALA A 628 36.48 43.20 -8.13
N ALA A 629 36.58 43.18 -9.46
CA ALA A 629 35.60 42.55 -10.35
C ALA A 629 35.53 41.02 -10.18
N TYR A 630 34.32 40.45 -10.27
CA TYR A 630 34.08 39.00 -10.20
C TYR A 630 34.08 38.35 -11.59
N GLN A 631 34.56 37.11 -11.68
CA GLN A 631 34.46 36.30 -12.89
C GLN A 631 33.06 35.66 -13.02
N TRP A 632 32.58 35.46 -14.25
CA TRP A 632 31.21 34.98 -14.54
C TRP A 632 30.89 33.60 -13.92
N TRP A 633 31.87 32.70 -13.86
CA TRP A 633 31.68 31.36 -13.29
C TRP A 633 31.46 31.40 -11.77
N GLU A 634 32.00 32.41 -11.08
CA GLU A 634 31.83 32.55 -9.62
C GLU A 634 30.36 32.78 -9.24
N GLY A 635 29.67 33.60 -10.04
CA GLY A 635 28.23 33.86 -9.90
C GLY A 635 27.37 32.68 -10.36
N SER A 636 27.85 31.91 -11.35
CA SER A 636 27.15 30.71 -11.83
C SER A 636 27.14 29.60 -10.77
N ILE A 637 28.28 29.33 -10.11
CA ILE A 637 28.36 28.38 -8.99
C ILE A 637 27.45 28.82 -7.84
N HIS A 638 27.46 30.11 -7.49
CA HIS A 638 26.56 30.64 -6.47
C HIS A 638 25.07 30.42 -6.83
N SER A 639 24.69 30.64 -8.08
CA SER A 639 23.31 30.45 -8.55
C SER A 639 22.87 28.98 -8.46
N ILE A 640 23.73 28.04 -8.83
CA ILE A 640 23.49 26.60 -8.70
C ILE A 640 23.36 26.20 -7.23
N LEU A 641 24.28 26.66 -6.38
CA LEU A 641 24.26 26.36 -4.95
C LEU A 641 23.04 26.99 -4.25
N CYS A 642 22.55 28.15 -4.69
CA CYS A 642 21.33 28.75 -4.13
C CYS A 642 20.10 27.83 -4.28
N VAL A 643 20.04 27.02 -5.35
CA VAL A 643 18.96 26.06 -5.60
C VAL A 643 19.20 24.75 -4.83
N LEU A 644 20.42 24.21 -4.87
CA LEU A 644 20.73 22.88 -4.31
C LEU A 644 21.00 22.89 -2.79
N ALA A 645 21.67 23.93 -2.30
CA ALA A 645 22.14 24.05 -0.92
C ALA A 645 22.42 25.50 -0.53
N TYR A 646 21.37 26.26 -0.21
CA TYR A 646 21.45 27.67 0.21
C TYR A 646 22.59 28.00 1.23
N PRO A 647 22.81 27.23 2.31
CA PRO A 647 23.90 27.55 3.25
C PRO A 647 25.30 27.42 2.63
N LEU A 648 25.50 26.53 1.66
CA LEU A 648 26.75 26.45 0.89
C LEU A 648 26.88 27.62 -0.10
N ALA A 649 25.76 28.12 -0.63
CA ALA A 649 25.76 29.29 -1.50
C ALA A 649 26.22 30.56 -0.77
N TRP A 650 25.75 30.76 0.47
CA TRP A 650 26.16 31.87 1.32
C TRP A 650 27.64 31.76 1.73
N SER A 651 28.09 30.57 2.17
CA SER A 651 29.49 30.37 2.55
C SER A 651 30.44 30.58 1.36
N TRP A 652 30.06 30.13 0.16
CA TRP A 652 30.76 30.39 -1.09
C TRP A 652 30.90 31.88 -1.37
N GLN A 653 29.80 32.64 -1.29
CA GLN A 653 29.81 34.08 -1.52
C GLN A 653 30.72 34.81 -0.52
N GLN A 654 30.64 34.47 0.76
CA GLN A 654 31.49 35.05 1.80
C GLN A 654 32.97 34.70 1.60
N PHE A 655 33.27 33.46 1.21
CA PHE A 655 34.64 33.02 0.91
C PHE A 655 35.23 33.82 -0.26
N ARG A 656 34.49 34.00 -1.35
CA ARG A 656 34.94 34.80 -2.51
C ARG A 656 35.17 36.27 -2.13
N ARG A 657 34.27 36.88 -1.35
CA ARG A 657 34.42 38.25 -0.85
C ARG A 657 35.67 38.43 0.02
N ARG A 658 35.93 37.49 0.94
CA ARG A 658 37.14 37.51 1.77
C ARG A 658 38.41 37.42 0.95
N LYS A 659 38.43 36.51 -0.03
CA LYS A 659 39.57 36.35 -0.95
C LYS A 659 39.85 37.63 -1.75
N LYS A 660 38.79 38.33 -2.20
CA LYS A 660 38.91 39.61 -2.91
C LYS A 660 39.43 40.73 -2.02
N LEU A 661 38.93 40.84 -0.79
CA LEU A 661 39.46 41.81 0.18
C LEU A 661 40.92 41.53 0.55
N GLN A 662 41.30 40.26 0.72
CA GLN A 662 42.69 39.87 0.99
C GLN A 662 43.61 40.29 -0.15
N ARG A 663 43.22 40.00 -1.41
CA ARG A 663 43.97 40.46 -2.59
C ARG A 663 44.07 41.97 -2.68
N LEU A 664 42.99 42.71 -2.41
CA LEU A 664 43.04 44.18 -2.40
C LEU A 664 43.98 44.73 -1.31
N ARG A 665 44.02 44.08 -0.14
CA ARG A 665 44.95 44.43 0.95
C ARG A 665 46.40 44.11 0.61
N GLU A 666 46.67 42.94 0.04
CA GLU A 666 48.00 42.53 -0.42
C GLU A 666 48.50 43.45 -1.54
N PHE A 667 47.62 43.79 -2.49
CA PHE A 667 47.93 44.72 -3.56
C PHE A 667 48.36 46.08 -3.02
N VAL A 668 47.55 46.70 -2.15
CA VAL A 668 47.84 48.04 -1.60
C VAL A 668 49.03 48.03 -0.63
N ARG A 669 49.28 46.93 0.09
CA ARG A 669 50.36 46.86 1.10
C ARG A 669 51.72 46.51 0.51
N SER A 670 51.77 45.71 -0.55
CA SER A 670 53.02 45.10 -1.01
C SER A 670 53.26 45.09 -2.52
N GLU A 671 52.23 45.15 -3.37
CA GLU A 671 52.43 45.08 -4.83
C GLU A 671 52.41 46.46 -5.50
N TYR A 672 51.73 47.45 -4.91
CA TYR A 672 51.60 48.78 -5.47
C TYR A 672 52.59 49.77 -4.84
N ASP A 673 53.41 50.43 -5.67
CA ASP A 673 54.48 51.36 -5.24
C ASP A 673 53.99 52.71 -4.66
N HIS A 674 52.69 52.84 -4.33
CA HIS A 674 52.04 54.08 -3.88
C HIS A 674 52.32 55.30 -4.79
N SER A 675 52.61 55.08 -6.07
CA SER A 675 53.05 56.11 -7.03
C SER A 675 52.08 57.29 -7.19
N CYS A 676 50.82 57.09 -6.82
CA CYS A 676 49.81 58.14 -6.79
C CYS A 676 50.03 59.19 -5.70
N LEU A 677 50.76 58.90 -4.61
CA LEU A 677 51.04 59.84 -3.53
C LEU A 677 52.20 60.78 -3.89
N ARG A 678 52.08 62.07 -3.55
CA ARG A 678 53.14 63.07 -3.77
C ARG A 678 54.32 62.89 -2.81
N SER A 679 54.05 62.58 -1.55
CA SER A 679 55.07 62.34 -0.51
C SER A 679 56.06 61.25 -0.91
N CYS A 680 57.35 61.52 -0.74
CA CYS A 680 58.41 60.53 -1.00
C CYS A 680 58.46 59.49 0.12
N ARG A 681 58.21 59.90 1.38
CA ARG A 681 58.26 59.02 2.55
C ARG A 681 57.13 57.99 2.54
N SER A 682 55.91 58.40 2.22
CA SER A 682 54.76 57.51 2.16
C SER A 682 54.90 56.44 1.06
N ARG A 683 55.57 56.80 -0.05
CA ARG A 683 55.95 55.87 -1.13
C ARG A 683 57.02 54.87 -0.69
N ALA A 684 58.06 55.33 0.01
CA ALA A 684 59.16 54.46 0.43
C ALA A 684 58.78 53.48 1.56
N LEU A 685 57.88 53.88 2.47
CA LEU A 685 57.48 53.08 3.63
C LEU A 685 56.22 52.24 3.42
N TYR A 686 55.51 52.40 2.29
CA TYR A 686 54.21 51.75 2.04
C TYR A 686 53.16 52.05 3.14
N GLU A 687 53.20 53.26 3.71
CA GLU A 687 52.38 53.66 4.87
C GLU A 687 51.25 54.65 4.53
N GLY A 688 51.11 55.06 3.26
CA GLY A 688 50.19 56.13 2.87
C GLY A 688 48.75 55.71 2.54
N LEU A 689 48.48 54.41 2.32
CA LEU A 689 47.16 53.89 1.93
C LEU A 689 46.81 52.63 2.73
N LYS A 690 45.55 52.51 3.16
CA LYS A 690 45.05 51.32 3.88
C LYS A 690 43.66 50.92 3.41
N VAL A 691 43.50 49.64 3.05
CA VAL A 691 42.20 49.08 2.66
C VAL A 691 41.55 48.31 3.80
N THR A 692 40.37 48.75 4.17
CA THR A 692 39.57 48.18 5.26
C THR A 692 38.14 47.95 4.79
N ALA A 693 37.44 47.07 5.48
CA ALA A 693 36.07 46.72 5.13
C ALA A 693 35.30 46.32 6.38
N THR A 694 33.99 46.47 6.31
CA THR A 694 33.07 46.08 7.37
C THR A 694 33.03 44.55 7.54
N PRO A 695 32.66 44.03 8.71
CA PRO A 695 32.69 42.58 9.00
C PRO A 695 31.72 41.75 8.14
N ASP A 696 30.69 42.35 7.58
CA ASP A 696 29.75 41.80 6.58
C ASP A 696 30.27 41.83 5.13
N LEU A 697 31.41 42.49 4.89
CA LEU A 697 32.06 42.62 3.59
C LEU A 697 31.15 43.26 2.53
N MET A 698 30.17 44.07 2.94
CA MET A 698 29.30 44.82 2.01
C MET A 698 29.87 46.20 1.72
N LEU A 699 30.55 46.83 2.69
CA LEU A 699 31.17 48.14 2.54
C LEU A 699 32.69 48.03 2.73
N GLY A 700 33.43 48.47 1.71
CA GLY A 700 34.88 48.68 1.77
C GLY A 700 35.19 50.17 1.81
N TYR A 701 36.35 50.53 2.35
CA TYR A 701 36.90 51.88 2.26
C TYR A 701 38.43 51.87 2.21
N LEU A 702 38.97 52.93 1.61
CA LEU A 702 40.38 53.23 1.45
C LEU A 702 40.70 54.49 2.28
N ASP A 703 41.55 54.33 3.29
CA ASP A 703 42.00 55.42 4.15
C ASP A 703 43.35 55.96 3.64
N PHE A 704 43.46 57.29 3.53
CA PHE A 704 44.68 58.00 3.12
C PHE A 704 45.38 58.60 4.35
N PHE A 705 46.69 58.40 4.45
CA PHE A 705 47.53 58.91 5.53
C PHE A 705 48.64 59.83 4.99
N LEU A 706 48.93 60.90 5.73
CA LEU A 706 50.01 61.83 5.43
C LEU A 706 51.37 61.24 5.79
N GLY A 707 52.32 61.35 4.86
CA GLY A 707 53.73 61.16 5.18
C GLY A 707 54.25 62.29 6.06
N GLY A 708 55.12 61.98 7.03
CA GLY A 708 55.70 62.97 7.94
C GLY A 708 56.50 64.10 7.25
N ASP A 709 56.80 63.96 5.96
CA ASP A 709 57.45 64.93 5.08
C ASP A 709 56.51 66.03 4.55
N GLU A 710 55.18 65.87 4.66
CA GLU A 710 54.16 66.81 4.16
C GLU A 710 53.46 67.64 5.26
N LYS A 711 54.02 67.74 6.48
CA LYS A 711 53.42 68.49 7.60
C LYS A 711 53.28 70.00 7.29
N ARG A 712 52.13 70.42 6.76
CA ARG A 712 51.69 71.83 6.64
C ARG A 712 50.75 72.17 7.81
N PRO A 713 50.66 73.44 8.28
CA PRO A 713 49.74 73.81 9.36
C PRO A 713 48.25 73.56 9.01
N ASP A 714 47.91 73.46 7.72
CA ASP A 714 46.56 73.22 7.22
C ASP A 714 46.22 71.72 7.01
N LEU A 715 47.22 70.82 7.04
CA LEU A 715 47.07 69.37 6.85
C LEU A 715 47.72 68.58 8.02
N PRO A 716 47.00 67.64 8.68
CA PRO A 716 45.66 67.16 8.38
C PRO A 716 44.56 68.16 8.74
N PRO A 717 43.44 68.21 8.00
CA PRO A 717 42.35 69.13 8.30
C PRO A 717 41.75 68.83 9.68
N ARG A 718 41.52 69.88 10.48
CA ARG A 718 40.82 69.77 11.78
C ARG A 718 39.41 69.23 11.57
N LEU A 719 38.82 68.55 12.55
CA LEU A 719 37.48 67.95 12.40
C LEU A 719 36.43 68.94 11.87
N ARG A 720 36.44 70.20 12.34
CA ARG A 720 35.49 71.24 11.88
C ARG A 720 35.64 71.60 10.39
N GLN A 721 36.84 71.49 9.82
CA GLN A 721 37.11 71.73 8.39
C GLN A 721 36.69 70.53 7.52
N ARG A 722 36.48 69.34 8.14
CA ARG A 722 35.98 68.14 7.46
C ARG A 722 34.46 68.09 7.36
N PHE A 723 33.74 68.99 8.05
CA PHE A 723 32.28 69.05 7.95
C PHE A 723 31.84 69.76 6.65
N PRO A 724 30.81 69.23 5.96
CA PRO A 724 30.02 68.04 6.29
C PRO A 724 30.78 66.72 6.00
N MET A 725 30.74 65.78 6.95
CA MET A 725 31.37 64.45 6.84
C MET A 725 30.30 63.37 6.63
N SER A 726 30.46 62.53 5.60
CA SER A 726 29.58 61.40 5.30
C SER A 726 30.07 60.10 5.95
N LEU A 727 29.20 59.45 6.74
CA LEU A 727 29.44 58.13 7.35
C LEU A 727 28.47 57.11 6.78
N ILE A 728 28.97 56.17 5.98
CA ILE A 728 28.12 55.19 5.28
C ILE A 728 27.84 53.97 6.17
N PHE A 729 26.60 53.48 6.15
CA PHE A 729 26.24 52.23 6.82
C PHE A 729 26.77 51.03 6.05
N GLY A 730 27.33 50.06 6.79
CA GLY A 730 27.50 48.70 6.31
C GLY A 730 26.16 47.97 6.28
N GLY A 731 26.09 46.86 5.56
CA GLY A 731 24.88 46.06 5.40
C GLY A 731 23.91 46.60 4.36
N ASN A 732 22.87 45.82 4.09
CA ASN A 732 21.81 46.15 3.12
C ASN A 732 20.40 45.98 3.71
N GLY A 733 20.28 45.84 5.03
CA GLY A 733 19.01 45.63 5.73
C GLY A 733 18.39 44.24 5.52
N SER A 734 19.17 43.27 5.06
CA SER A 734 18.74 41.87 4.99
C SER A 734 18.90 41.16 6.34
N TYR A 735 18.22 40.04 6.53
CA TYR A 735 18.32 39.25 7.76
C TYR A 735 19.77 38.79 8.06
N MET A 736 20.58 38.50 7.03
CA MET A 736 22.00 38.11 7.18
C MET A 736 22.98 39.28 7.33
N ALA A 737 22.60 40.48 6.90
CA ALA A 737 23.45 41.68 6.89
C ALA A 737 22.60 42.91 7.26
N PRO A 738 22.28 43.09 8.56
CA PRO A 738 21.58 44.27 9.06
C PRO A 738 22.39 45.54 8.81
N PHE A 739 21.73 46.69 8.78
CA PHE A 739 22.45 47.97 8.72
C PHE A 739 23.25 48.20 10.00
N SER A 740 24.51 48.59 9.86
CA SER A 740 25.37 48.91 10.99
C SER A 740 26.37 50.00 10.64
N LEU A 741 26.59 50.93 11.56
CA LEU A 741 27.68 51.89 11.52
C LEU A 741 28.91 51.30 12.24
N LEU A 742 30.02 51.15 11.52
CA LEU A 742 31.29 50.70 12.09
C LEU A 742 32.07 51.90 12.64
N SER A 743 32.41 51.87 13.92
CA SER A 743 33.32 52.84 14.54
C SER A 743 34.70 52.25 14.70
N ASP A 744 35.59 52.53 13.75
CA ASP A 744 37.01 52.15 13.84
C ASP A 744 37.77 53.04 14.83
N SER A 745 39.00 52.65 15.18
CA SER A 745 39.91 53.49 15.97
C SER A 745 40.13 54.87 15.35
N VAL A 746 40.23 54.95 14.00
CA VAL A 746 40.39 56.20 13.26
C VAL A 746 39.16 57.11 13.43
N LEU A 747 37.95 56.58 13.21
CA LEU A 747 36.73 57.37 13.35
C LEU A 747 36.49 57.81 14.81
N THR A 748 36.80 56.93 15.75
CA THR A 748 36.66 57.21 17.19
C THR A 748 37.65 58.29 17.63
N SER A 749 38.91 58.20 17.17
CA SER A 749 39.94 59.23 17.42
C SER A 749 39.55 60.58 16.79
N LEU A 750 39.05 60.58 15.54
CA LEU A 750 38.55 61.80 14.90
C LEU A 750 37.37 62.42 15.65
N MET A 751 36.38 61.63 16.05
CA MET A 751 35.21 62.13 16.78
C MET A 751 35.54 62.59 18.20
N SER A 752 36.57 62.02 18.84
CA SER A 752 37.05 62.46 20.16
C SER A 752 37.52 63.92 20.20
N GLN A 753 37.82 64.52 19.05
CA GLN A 753 38.14 65.95 18.94
C GLN A 753 36.93 66.87 19.18
N ALA A 754 35.70 66.35 19.11
CA ALA A 754 34.46 67.11 19.37
C ALA A 754 33.54 66.48 20.43
N VAL A 755 33.50 65.16 20.58
CA VAL A 755 32.60 64.45 21.48
C VAL A 755 33.38 63.40 22.28
N PRO A 756 33.20 63.27 23.61
CA PRO A 756 33.84 62.21 24.39
C PRO A 756 33.65 60.82 23.79
N SER A 757 34.71 60.01 23.75
CA SER A 757 34.70 58.68 23.15
C SER A 757 33.62 57.75 23.73
N SER A 758 33.33 57.87 25.03
CA SER A 758 32.26 57.11 25.70
C SER A 758 30.86 57.44 25.19
N ILE A 759 30.58 58.73 24.92
CA ILE A 759 29.30 59.19 24.37
C ILE A 759 29.17 58.74 22.91
N TRP A 760 30.25 58.85 22.14
CA TRP A 760 30.29 58.38 20.76
C TRP A 760 30.05 56.86 20.66
N HIS A 761 30.74 56.05 21.47
CA HIS A 761 30.54 54.60 21.49
C HIS A 761 29.12 54.20 21.89
N ARG A 762 28.53 54.84 22.92
CA ARG A 762 27.13 54.60 23.32
C ARG A 762 26.14 55.00 22.24
N LEU A 763 26.39 56.11 21.54
CA LEU A 763 25.57 56.56 20.43
C LEU A 763 25.63 55.59 19.25
N VAL A 764 26.83 55.11 18.88
CA VAL A 764 27.00 54.11 17.82
C VAL A 764 26.33 52.79 18.20
N ALA A 765 26.47 52.34 19.46
CA ALA A 765 25.81 51.12 19.95
C ALA A 765 24.27 51.25 19.94
N GLY A 766 23.75 52.37 20.43
CA GLY A 766 22.31 52.67 20.41
C GLY A 766 21.76 52.80 18.99
N LEU A 767 22.51 53.43 18.08
CA LEU A 767 22.14 53.53 16.68
C LEU A 767 22.14 52.15 16.01
N ASN A 768 23.16 51.33 16.23
CA ASN A 768 23.24 49.98 15.67
C ASN A 768 22.10 49.07 16.17
N ALA A 769 21.64 49.26 17.41
CA ALA A 769 20.46 48.56 17.93
C ALA A 769 19.18 48.95 17.18
N GLN A 770 19.04 50.21 16.75
CA GLN A 770 17.89 50.69 15.96
C GLN A 770 18.01 50.31 14.48
N LEU A 771 19.21 50.47 13.88
CA LEU A 771 19.49 50.12 12.49
C LEU A 771 19.31 48.63 12.21
N ARG A 772 19.53 47.77 13.21
CA ARG A 772 19.25 46.34 13.14
C ARG A 772 17.78 46.01 12.85
N LEU A 773 16.84 46.86 13.27
CA LEU A 773 15.39 46.67 13.06
C LEU A 773 14.92 47.09 11.67
N VAL A 774 15.77 47.78 10.91
CA VAL A 774 15.47 48.27 9.57
C VAL A 774 15.46 47.12 8.58
N ARG A 775 14.37 46.96 7.83
CA ARG A 775 14.15 45.83 6.91
C ARG A 775 14.10 46.27 5.46
N ARG A 776 14.90 45.61 4.63
CA ARG A 776 14.79 45.68 3.16
C ARG A 776 13.39 45.24 2.71
N GLY A 777 12.73 46.01 1.85
CA GLY A 777 11.35 45.77 1.39
C GLY A 777 10.26 46.44 2.23
N ASN A 778 10.59 47.02 3.39
CA ASN A 778 9.74 47.94 4.14
C ASN A 778 10.54 49.10 4.76
N LEU A 779 11.48 49.68 4.01
CA LEU A 779 12.37 50.73 4.49
C LEU A 779 11.59 51.97 4.97
N ARG A 780 10.47 52.28 4.31
CA ARG A 780 9.61 53.43 4.63
C ARG A 780 9.07 53.40 6.05
N GLY A 781 8.60 52.23 6.51
CA GLY A 781 8.04 52.06 7.85
C GLY A 781 9.12 51.88 8.91
N THR A 782 10.23 51.22 8.60
CA THR A 782 11.23 50.84 9.61
C THR A 782 12.31 51.89 9.86
N PHE A 783 12.52 52.85 8.95
CA PHE A 783 13.45 53.98 9.21
C PHE A 783 12.82 55.13 10.01
N LEU A 784 11.49 55.23 10.06
CA LEU A 784 10.80 56.26 10.83
C LEU A 784 11.17 56.23 12.34
N PRO A 785 11.23 55.07 13.01
CA PRO A 785 11.74 54.97 14.38
C PRO A 785 13.20 55.44 14.54
N VAL A 786 14.05 55.19 13.53
CA VAL A 786 15.46 55.61 13.55
C VAL A 786 15.57 57.13 13.46
N LEU A 787 14.80 57.76 12.57
CA LEU A 787 14.72 59.22 12.48
C LEU A 787 14.24 59.84 13.79
N ASN A 788 13.14 59.34 14.34
CA ASN A 788 12.61 59.83 15.61
C ASN A 788 13.64 59.68 16.73
N TRP A 789 14.37 58.57 16.79
CA TRP A 789 15.43 58.36 17.78
C TRP A 789 16.61 59.33 17.59
N LEU A 790 17.02 59.59 16.34
CA LEU A 790 18.06 60.57 16.02
C LEU A 790 17.65 61.99 16.46
N GLU A 791 16.41 62.39 16.20
CA GLU A 791 15.90 63.73 16.58
C GLU A 791 15.69 63.88 18.10
N THR A 792 15.18 62.85 18.78
CA THR A 792 14.79 62.96 20.19
C THR A 792 15.91 62.62 21.18
N HIS A 793 16.87 61.77 20.81
CA HIS A 793 17.91 61.29 21.73
C HIS A 793 19.33 61.66 21.26
N ALA A 794 19.67 61.41 19.98
CA ALA A 794 21.03 61.59 19.49
C ALA A 794 21.40 63.07 19.29
N ASN A 795 20.58 63.83 18.55
CA ASN A 795 20.83 65.23 18.20
C ASN A 795 20.84 66.18 19.41
N PRO A 796 19.96 66.04 20.43
CA PRO A 796 20.06 66.85 21.64
C PRO A 796 21.35 66.61 22.42
N SER A 797 21.83 65.36 22.46
CA SER A 797 23.06 64.99 23.18
C SER A 797 24.32 65.44 22.44
N LEU A 798 24.31 65.44 21.11
CA LEU A 798 25.40 65.93 20.28
C LEU A 798 25.41 67.46 20.13
N GLY A 799 24.24 68.10 20.21
CA GLY A 799 24.07 69.54 20.10
C GLY A 799 24.79 70.31 21.21
N VAL A 800 24.89 69.73 22.42
CA VAL A 800 25.70 70.29 23.53
C VAL A 800 27.18 70.46 23.13
N ASN A 801 27.67 69.63 22.21
CA ASN A 801 29.04 69.65 21.72
C ASN A 801 29.18 70.34 20.34
N GLY A 802 28.13 71.01 19.85
CA GLY A 802 28.13 71.75 18.58
C GLY A 802 28.11 70.88 17.33
N VAL A 803 27.70 69.61 17.44
CA VAL A 803 27.64 68.65 16.31
C VAL A 803 26.19 68.20 16.10
N ARG A 804 25.75 68.09 14.85
CA ARG A 804 24.45 67.53 14.49
C ARG A 804 24.59 66.45 13.42
N VAL A 805 23.71 65.46 13.48
CA VAL A 805 23.76 64.27 12.64
C VAL A 805 22.38 64.03 12.02
N ASP A 806 22.34 64.00 10.68
CA ASP A 806 21.12 63.69 9.94
C ASP A 806 21.32 62.44 9.09
N LEU A 807 20.22 61.69 8.90
CA LEU A 807 20.20 60.54 8.01
C LEU A 807 20.22 61.02 6.55
N ALA A 808 21.03 60.39 5.70
CA ALA A 808 21.12 60.73 4.29
C ALA A 808 21.26 59.48 3.42
N TRP A 809 20.92 59.64 2.14
CA TRP A 809 21.27 58.69 1.10
C TRP A 809 22.35 59.30 0.20
N PHE A 810 23.28 58.47 -0.24
CA PHE A 810 24.43 58.79 -1.06
C PHE A 810 24.33 58.08 -2.41
N GLN A 811 24.79 58.76 -3.46
CA GLN A 811 24.92 58.36 -4.88
C GLN A 811 24.30 57.02 -5.30
N ALA A 812 23.33 57.07 -6.23
CA ALA A 812 22.73 55.87 -6.81
C ALA A 812 23.64 55.23 -7.87
N THR A 813 23.88 53.91 -7.79
CA THR A 813 24.61 53.15 -8.83
C THR A 813 23.75 52.93 -10.07
N ALA A 814 24.36 52.45 -11.17
CA ALA A 814 23.68 52.20 -12.44
C ALA A 814 22.46 51.26 -12.33
N LEU A 815 22.42 50.32 -11.36
CA LEU A 815 21.27 49.44 -11.10
C LEU A 815 20.28 50.01 -10.07
N GLY A 816 20.45 51.27 -9.63
CA GLY A 816 19.55 51.96 -8.72
C GLY A 816 19.76 51.62 -7.24
N TYR A 817 20.91 51.04 -6.86
CA TYR A 817 21.27 50.85 -5.45
C TYR A 817 21.67 52.20 -4.83
N CYS A 818 21.08 52.55 -3.70
CA CYS A 818 21.39 53.76 -2.94
C CYS A 818 22.14 53.38 -1.66
N GLN A 819 23.29 54.02 -1.41
CA GLN A 819 24.00 53.86 -0.13
C GLN A 819 23.32 54.73 0.93
N LEU A 820 23.13 54.20 2.13
CA LEU A 820 22.51 54.91 3.25
C LEU A 820 23.56 55.20 4.31
N GLY A 821 23.43 56.32 5.00
CA GLY A 821 24.35 56.67 6.08
C GLY A 821 23.95 57.95 6.78
N LEU A 822 24.90 58.54 7.49
CA LEU A 822 24.75 59.78 8.24
C LEU A 822 25.59 60.89 7.64
N VAL A 823 25.08 62.11 7.68
CA VAL A 823 25.85 63.33 7.44
C VAL A 823 26.03 64.04 8.77
N VAL A 824 27.28 64.29 9.13
CA VAL A 824 27.67 65.01 10.34
C VAL A 824 28.08 66.42 9.96
N TYR A 825 27.49 67.43 10.61
CA TYR A 825 27.82 68.85 10.39
C TYR A 825 27.94 69.62 11.71
N ALA A 826 28.66 70.74 11.66
CA ALA A 826 28.75 71.66 12.79
C ALA A 826 27.51 72.55 12.86
N VAL A 827 26.94 72.69 14.05
CA VAL A 827 25.84 73.64 14.32
C VAL A 827 26.46 75.02 14.52
N GLY A 828 26.10 75.99 13.68
CA GLY A 828 26.47 77.40 13.89
C GLY A 828 25.66 77.99 15.06
N GLU A 829 26.30 78.77 15.93
CA GLU A 829 25.64 79.42 17.07
C GLU A 829 24.42 80.25 16.64
N PRO A 830 23.22 79.99 17.20
CA PRO A 830 22.12 80.93 17.11
C PRO A 830 22.24 81.98 18.24
N VAL A 831 22.43 83.23 17.83
CA VAL A 831 22.26 84.44 18.65
C VAL A 831 20.83 84.47 19.21
N GLY A 832 20.71 84.77 20.51
CA GLY A 832 19.54 84.47 21.33
C GLY A 832 18.23 85.20 21.04
N ALA A 833 17.14 84.63 21.55
CA ALA A 833 15.90 85.30 21.94
C ALA A 833 15.04 84.34 22.80
N GLU A 834 14.23 84.94 23.66
CA GLU A 834 13.73 84.46 24.94
C GLU A 834 12.47 83.55 24.89
N LEU A 835 12.19 82.95 26.07
CA LEU A 835 10.91 82.45 26.62
C LEU A 835 9.66 82.50 25.71
N ASP A 836 8.94 81.39 25.54
CA ASP A 836 7.91 80.93 26.50
C ASP A 836 7.03 79.78 25.92
N GLY A 837 6.54 78.90 26.80
CA GLY A 837 5.12 78.49 26.81
C GLY A 837 4.52 77.49 25.81
N SER A 838 4.90 76.21 25.90
CA SER A 838 3.94 75.06 25.95
C SER A 838 3.09 74.64 24.70
N PRO A 839 2.57 73.39 24.65
CA PRO A 839 2.51 72.59 23.42
C PRO A 839 1.10 72.14 22.99
N ARG A 840 0.95 71.65 21.75
CA ARG A 840 0.10 70.47 21.32
C ARG A 840 0.05 70.39 19.78
N ILE A 841 0.57 69.33 19.16
CA ILE A 841 -0.04 68.01 18.91
C ILE A 841 -1.13 68.01 17.81
N LYS A 842 -0.77 67.30 16.73
CA LYS A 842 -1.56 66.42 15.84
C LYS A 842 -2.15 66.93 14.51
N ILE A 843 -1.64 66.25 13.47
CA ILE A 843 -2.34 65.51 12.39
C ILE A 843 -2.96 66.38 11.28
N GLU A 844 -2.26 66.51 10.16
CA GLU A 844 -2.30 65.63 8.97
C GLU A 844 -3.62 65.76 8.18
N GLN A 845 -3.61 66.50 7.06
CA GLN A 845 -3.70 65.96 5.69
C GLN A 845 -4.05 67.06 4.67
N HIS A 846 -3.18 67.16 3.65
CA HIS A 846 -3.46 67.36 2.21
C HIS A 846 -4.58 68.34 1.80
N THR A 847 -4.38 69.35 0.96
CA THR A 847 -3.72 69.29 -0.36
C THR A 847 -3.57 70.70 -0.98
N LEU A 848 -2.38 70.93 -1.53
CA LEU A 848 -2.02 71.65 -2.76
C LEU A 848 -2.93 72.78 -3.30
N THR A 849 -2.38 74.01 -3.39
CA THR A 849 -2.29 74.77 -4.66
C THR A 849 -1.38 76.00 -4.53
N GLN A 850 -0.36 76.03 -5.40
CA GLN A 850 0.26 77.17 -6.08
C GLN A 850 -0.11 78.60 -5.60
N ASN A 851 0.86 79.41 -5.16
CA ASN A 851 1.70 80.27 -6.01
C ASN A 851 2.42 81.39 -5.21
N THR A 852 3.70 81.54 -5.53
CA THR A 852 4.55 82.75 -5.62
C THR A 852 4.39 83.95 -4.66
N HIS A 853 5.57 84.34 -4.16
CA HIS A 853 6.01 85.66 -3.64
C HIS A 853 5.86 85.97 -2.14
N ALA A 854 6.91 85.57 -1.39
CA ALA A 854 7.50 86.38 -0.32
C ALA A 854 8.98 86.00 -0.18
N ASP A 855 9.76 86.29 -1.22
CA ASP A 855 11.15 85.87 -1.37
C ASP A 855 12.07 87.10 -1.25
N THR A 856 12.35 87.55 -0.02
CA THR A 856 13.42 88.56 0.18
C THR A 856 14.17 88.54 1.52
N GLN A 857 13.82 87.70 2.50
CA GLN A 857 14.65 87.52 3.71
C GLN A 857 15.04 86.06 4.01
N LEU A 858 14.40 85.08 3.36
CA LEU A 858 14.74 83.65 3.48
C LEU A 858 15.90 83.22 2.55
N GLY A 859 16.27 84.10 1.60
CA GLY A 859 17.25 83.82 0.55
C GLY A 859 18.70 83.69 1.03
N HIS A 860 19.08 84.34 2.14
CA HIS A 860 20.47 84.31 2.64
C HIS A 860 20.78 83.09 3.52
N SER A 861 19.77 82.55 4.23
CA SER A 861 19.90 81.30 4.99
C SER A 861 19.76 80.07 4.08
N ARG A 862 18.82 80.10 3.13
CA ARG A 862 18.66 79.04 2.12
C ARG A 862 19.83 78.93 1.14
N THR A 863 20.55 80.01 0.84
CA THR A 863 21.75 79.93 -0.03
C THR A 863 22.94 79.33 0.69
N LYS A 864 23.15 79.60 1.99
CA LYS A 864 24.16 78.88 2.80
C LYS A 864 23.83 77.40 2.94
N ASP A 865 22.56 77.06 3.20
CA ASP A 865 22.11 75.66 3.23
C ASP A 865 22.17 74.96 1.86
N ALA A 866 21.92 75.68 0.76
CA ALA A 866 22.03 75.15 -0.61
C ALA A 866 23.50 75.01 -1.06
N LEU A 867 24.40 75.89 -0.60
CA LEU A 867 25.84 75.79 -0.83
C LEU A 867 26.46 74.65 -0.02
N MET A 868 26.02 74.45 1.23
CA MET A 868 26.39 73.31 2.07
C MET A 868 25.84 71.98 1.51
N ARG A 869 24.61 71.98 0.96
CA ARG A 869 24.03 70.82 0.27
C ARG A 869 24.71 70.47 -1.05
N LYS A 870 25.28 71.43 -1.77
CA LYS A 870 26.03 71.19 -3.02
C LYS A 870 27.31 70.34 -2.82
N ARG A 871 27.85 70.28 -1.59
CA ARG A 871 29.04 69.50 -1.26
C ARG A 871 28.77 68.01 -0.96
N ILE A 872 27.49 67.63 -0.87
CA ILE A 872 27.06 66.25 -0.58
C ILE A 872 26.63 65.60 -1.91
N THR A 873 27.28 64.51 -2.30
CA THR A 873 26.87 63.66 -3.44
C THR A 873 25.66 62.78 -3.04
N GLY A 874 24.57 63.42 -2.61
CA GLY A 874 23.41 62.75 -2.02
C GLY A 874 22.33 63.70 -1.46
N GLY A 875 21.26 63.13 -0.87
CA GLY A 875 20.15 63.88 -0.30
C GLY A 875 19.88 63.51 1.17
N ILE A 876 19.53 64.51 1.98
CA ILE A 876 19.14 64.31 3.39
C ILE A 876 17.73 63.69 3.44
N LEU A 877 17.57 62.65 4.24
CA LEU A 877 16.32 61.92 4.44
C LEU A 877 15.54 62.52 5.61
N ASP A 878 14.59 63.39 5.28
CA ASP A 878 13.55 63.85 6.21
C ASP A 878 12.31 62.94 6.10
N SER A 879 11.43 62.98 7.10
CA SER A 879 10.12 62.32 7.18
C SER A 879 9.32 62.38 5.87
N ASN A 880 9.35 63.51 5.17
CA ASN A 880 8.71 63.71 3.87
C ASN A 880 9.47 63.06 2.70
N SER A 881 10.80 63.20 2.68
CA SER A 881 11.68 62.59 1.65
C SER A 881 11.66 61.06 1.73
N LEU A 882 11.49 60.49 2.92
CA LEU A 882 11.42 59.04 3.14
C LEU A 882 10.22 58.37 2.46
N ARG A 883 9.11 59.09 2.29
CA ARG A 883 7.94 58.60 1.53
C ARG A 883 8.24 58.41 0.03
N THR A 884 9.23 59.14 -0.49
CA THR A 884 9.61 59.12 -1.92
C THR A 884 10.69 58.09 -2.26
N LEU A 885 11.30 57.43 -1.25
CA LEU A 885 12.31 56.39 -1.46
C LEU A 885 11.71 55.19 -2.21
N LYS A 886 12.37 54.76 -3.30
CA LYS A 886 12.00 53.56 -4.07
C LYS A 886 12.44 52.32 -3.30
N ASP A 887 11.48 51.49 -2.87
CA ASP A 887 11.74 50.21 -2.22
C ASP A 887 11.16 49.09 -3.10
N ARG A 888 12.01 48.19 -3.63
CA ARG A 888 11.55 47.05 -4.43
C ARG A 888 11.15 45.92 -3.46
N ARG A 889 9.90 45.45 -3.57
CA ARG A 889 9.44 44.28 -2.80
C ARG A 889 10.00 43.02 -3.46
N ASP A 890 10.90 42.32 -2.77
CA ASP A 890 11.52 41.08 -3.23
C ASP A 890 10.52 39.88 -3.12
N LEU A 891 10.69 38.84 -3.96
CA LEU A 891 9.88 37.59 -3.94
C LEU A 891 9.87 36.89 -2.56
N PHE A 892 10.86 37.15 -1.72
CA PHE A 892 11.01 36.59 -0.38
C PHE A 892 10.37 37.43 0.74
N TYR A 893 9.60 38.47 0.40
CA TYR A 893 8.88 39.28 1.38
C TYR A 893 8.04 38.49 2.41
N PRO A 894 7.29 37.41 2.09
CA PRO A 894 6.55 36.66 3.11
C PRO A 894 7.48 35.99 4.15
N PHE A 895 8.67 35.54 3.74
CA PHE A 895 9.66 35.01 4.68
C PHE A 895 10.22 36.08 5.61
N SER A 896 10.29 37.34 5.17
CA SER A 896 10.71 38.48 6.00
C SER A 896 9.73 38.85 7.12
N LEU A 897 8.48 38.35 7.06
CA LEU A 897 7.51 38.48 8.15
C LEU A 897 7.84 37.51 9.30
N ILE A 898 8.32 36.32 8.96
CA ILE A 898 8.69 35.26 9.91
C ILE A 898 10.09 35.50 10.46
N LEU A 899 11.07 35.68 9.57
CA LEU A 899 12.49 35.87 9.88
C LEU A 899 12.84 37.36 9.85
N HIS A 900 13.10 37.93 11.02
CA HIS A 900 13.58 39.30 11.10
C HIS A 900 14.33 39.59 12.38
N ASN A 901 15.27 40.53 12.27
CA ASN A 901 16.04 40.97 13.41
C ASN A 901 15.16 41.69 14.44
N THR A 902 15.35 41.34 15.70
CA THR A 902 14.61 41.86 16.86
C THR A 902 15.52 42.65 17.81
N LYS A 903 14.92 43.32 18.81
CA LYS A 903 15.63 43.96 19.93
C LYS A 903 16.24 42.91 20.87
N PRO A 904 17.35 43.22 21.57
CA PRO A 904 17.95 42.32 22.56
C PRO A 904 17.06 42.18 23.81
N VAL A 905 17.10 41.01 24.44
CA VAL A 905 16.37 40.62 25.65
C VAL A 905 17.41 40.07 26.61
N GLY A 906 17.97 40.89 27.51
CA GLY A 906 19.24 40.66 28.25
C GLY A 906 19.35 39.46 29.21
N HIS A 907 18.86 38.26 28.85
CA HIS A 907 18.98 37.00 29.59
C HIS A 907 19.83 36.03 28.78
N GLN A 908 21.14 35.97 29.01
CA GLN A 908 22.08 35.23 28.15
C GLN A 908 22.16 33.72 28.49
N ASP A 909 22.04 33.35 29.78
CA ASP A 909 22.30 31.98 30.24
C ASP A 909 21.11 31.03 30.03
N LEU A 910 19.88 31.48 30.35
CA LEU A 910 18.64 30.72 30.10
C LEU A 910 18.46 30.41 28.60
N VAL A 911 18.81 31.37 27.76
CA VAL A 911 18.64 31.28 26.30
C VAL A 911 19.60 30.25 25.69
N GLY A 912 20.79 30.06 26.27
CA GLY A 912 21.75 29.05 25.80
C GLY A 912 21.24 27.60 25.97
N LEU A 913 20.61 27.29 27.10
CA LEU A 913 20.01 25.96 27.33
C LEU A 913 18.80 25.73 26.41
N VAL A 914 17.95 26.75 26.26
CA VAL A 914 16.79 26.72 25.36
C VAL A 914 17.23 26.44 23.92
N ILE A 915 18.35 27.02 23.47
CA ILE A 915 18.88 26.76 22.12
C ILE A 915 19.36 25.33 21.92
N SER A 916 20.03 24.74 22.91
CA SER A 916 20.43 23.33 22.84
C SER A 916 19.23 22.38 22.73
N VAL A 917 18.14 22.67 23.46
CA VAL A 917 16.88 21.92 23.36
C VAL A 917 16.24 22.10 21.97
N LEU A 918 16.18 23.33 21.47
CA LEU A 918 15.60 23.64 20.16
C LEU A 918 16.38 22.99 19.01
N LEU A 919 17.70 22.88 19.13
CA LEU A 919 18.56 22.20 18.14
C LEU A 919 18.30 20.70 18.09
N LEU A 920 18.20 20.05 19.26
CA LEU A 920 17.90 18.62 19.34
C LEU A 920 16.46 18.31 18.92
N ALA A 921 15.51 19.20 19.20
CA ALA A 921 14.12 19.09 18.76
C ALA A 921 13.99 19.19 17.22
N ASP A 922 14.74 20.09 16.58
CA ASP A 922 14.81 20.15 15.11
C ASP A 922 15.36 18.84 14.53
N PHE A 923 16.38 18.25 15.15
CA PHE A 923 16.97 16.99 14.72
C PHE A 923 16.01 15.80 14.83
N SER A 924 15.30 15.68 15.97
CA SER A 924 14.33 14.60 16.16
C SER A 924 13.15 14.72 15.20
N LEU A 925 12.69 15.94 14.90
CA LEU A 925 11.65 16.22 13.92
C LEU A 925 12.07 15.80 12.50
N VAL A 926 13.31 16.10 12.10
CA VAL A 926 13.87 15.65 10.82
C VAL A 926 13.94 14.12 10.74
N LEU A 927 14.34 13.44 11.82
CA LEU A 927 14.39 11.99 11.86
C LEU A 927 13.01 11.34 11.77
N LEU A 928 12.02 11.88 12.50
CA LEU A 928 10.65 11.39 12.49
C LEU A 928 9.97 11.60 11.13
N THR A 929 10.20 12.76 10.50
CA THR A 929 9.69 13.02 9.14
C THR A 929 10.34 12.11 8.10
N PHE A 930 11.63 11.77 8.25
CA PHE A 930 12.30 10.79 7.39
C PHE A 930 11.69 9.38 7.56
N LEU A 931 11.44 8.95 8.80
CA LEU A 931 10.83 7.66 9.09
C LEU A 931 9.38 7.57 8.59
N GLN A 932 8.65 8.68 8.63
CA GLN A 932 7.31 8.80 8.05
C GLN A 932 7.35 8.78 6.51
N LEU A 933 8.32 9.43 5.86
CA LEU A 933 8.49 9.32 4.41
C LEU A 933 8.89 7.91 3.97
N TYR A 934 9.72 7.23 4.76
CA TYR A 934 10.09 5.83 4.54
C TYR A 934 8.88 4.89 4.62
N SER A 935 7.94 5.15 5.52
CA SER A 935 6.71 4.35 5.61
C SER A 935 5.76 4.55 4.42
N TYR A 936 5.87 5.67 3.69
CA TYR A 936 5.12 5.90 2.46
C TYR A 936 5.74 5.21 1.24
N SER A 937 7.03 5.45 0.95
CA SER A 937 7.75 4.85 -0.18
C SER A 937 9.24 5.20 -0.17
N MET A 938 10.10 4.25 -0.57
CA MET A 938 11.51 4.51 -0.84
C MET A 938 11.74 5.54 -1.95
N ALA A 939 10.85 5.60 -2.95
CA ALA A 939 10.95 6.58 -4.03
C ALA A 939 10.68 8.02 -3.52
N ASP A 940 9.77 8.17 -2.54
CA ASP A 940 9.47 9.47 -1.95
C ASP A 940 10.60 9.95 -1.05
N VAL A 941 11.25 9.03 -0.32
CA VAL A 941 12.50 9.30 0.40
C VAL A 941 13.59 9.79 -0.54
N LEU A 942 13.81 9.09 -1.66
CA LEU A 942 14.81 9.48 -2.67
C LEU A 942 14.46 10.83 -3.29
N LEU A 943 13.19 11.10 -3.62
CA LEU A 943 12.77 12.37 -4.21
C LEU A 943 13.00 13.55 -3.25
N VAL A 944 12.68 13.39 -1.97
CA VAL A 944 12.97 14.40 -0.94
C VAL A 944 14.47 14.61 -0.75
N LEU A 945 15.25 13.52 -0.79
CA LEU A 945 16.70 13.58 -0.72
C LEU A 945 17.33 14.18 -1.99
N PHE A 946 16.74 14.04 -3.18
CA PHE A 946 17.29 14.58 -4.44
C PHE A 946 16.91 16.03 -4.71
N VAL A 947 15.75 16.51 -4.22
CA VAL A 947 15.29 17.89 -4.45
C VAL A 947 16.06 18.89 -3.57
N LEU A 948 16.47 18.52 -2.35
CA LEU A 948 17.24 19.37 -1.43
C LEU A 948 18.21 18.55 -0.53
N PRO A 949 19.18 17.82 -1.12
CA PRO A 949 19.99 16.77 -0.45
C PRO A 949 20.73 17.22 0.81
N LEU A 950 21.11 18.49 0.88
CA LEU A 950 21.86 19.04 2.00
C LEU A 950 21.03 20.01 2.85
N GLY A 951 19.83 20.40 2.41
CA GLY A 951 18.96 21.31 3.14
C GLY A 951 18.45 20.72 4.44
N ILE A 952 18.02 19.45 4.40
CA ILE A 952 17.40 18.74 5.53
C ILE A 952 18.43 18.33 6.59
N LEU A 953 19.63 17.93 6.17
CA LEU A 953 20.71 17.48 7.07
C LEU A 953 21.62 18.62 7.56
N SER A 954 21.71 19.75 6.86
CA SER A 954 22.57 20.89 7.24
C SER A 954 22.21 21.69 8.51
N PRO A 955 20.97 21.75 9.01
CA PRO A 955 20.64 22.59 10.17
C PRO A 955 21.37 22.12 11.43
N PHE A 956 21.51 20.80 11.60
CA PHE A 956 22.13 20.22 12.79
C PHE A 956 23.65 20.49 12.85
N PRO A 957 24.46 20.23 11.80
CA PRO A 957 25.86 20.64 11.76
C PRO A 957 26.06 22.15 11.87
N ALA A 958 25.19 22.97 11.25
CA ALA A 958 25.27 24.42 11.34
C ALA A 958 25.00 24.91 12.78
N GLY A 959 23.99 24.35 13.44
CA GLY A 959 23.67 24.65 14.85
C GLY A 959 24.77 24.22 15.82
N ILE A 960 25.35 23.03 15.65
CA ILE A 960 26.46 22.55 16.49
C ILE A 960 27.69 23.43 16.30
N ASN A 961 28.04 23.76 15.06
CA ASN A 961 29.15 24.67 14.79
C ASN A 961 28.93 26.04 15.44
N ALA A 962 27.70 26.57 15.40
CA ALA A 962 27.35 27.83 16.09
C ALA A 962 27.47 27.73 17.62
N LEU A 963 27.10 26.58 18.21
CA LEU A 963 27.15 26.34 19.65
C LEU A 963 28.59 26.32 20.21
N PHE A 964 29.53 25.74 19.46
CA PHE A 964 30.92 25.53 19.91
C PHE A 964 31.94 26.58 19.42
N SER A 965 31.58 27.48 18.50
CA SER A 965 32.53 28.44 17.91
C SER A 965 32.67 29.78 18.66
N HIS A 966 32.18 29.87 19.90
CA HIS A 966 32.21 31.10 20.70
C HIS A 966 33.63 31.59 21.03
N GLY A 967 33.90 32.87 20.74
CA GLY A 967 35.09 33.59 21.23
C GLY A 967 34.82 35.11 21.31
N PRO A 968 35.40 35.83 22.31
CA PRO A 968 35.07 37.22 22.61
C PRO A 968 35.37 38.21 21.45
N ARG A 969 36.30 37.85 20.54
CA ARG A 969 36.70 38.68 19.38
C ARG A 969 35.92 38.41 18.08
N ARG A 970 34.92 37.51 18.05
CA ARG A 970 34.20 37.09 16.80
C ARG A 970 32.66 37.09 16.88
N SER A 971 32.07 37.85 17.80
CA SER A 971 30.62 37.92 18.07
C SER A 971 29.73 38.13 16.84
N ALA A 972 30.07 39.09 15.96
CA ALA A 972 29.29 39.40 14.75
C ALA A 972 29.32 38.30 13.68
N GLY A 973 30.35 37.43 13.68
CA GLY A 973 30.42 36.28 12.76
C GLY A 973 29.52 35.12 13.20
N LEU A 974 29.38 34.93 14.51
CA LEU A 974 28.63 33.84 15.15
C LEU A 974 27.12 34.03 15.05
N ALA A 975 26.66 35.26 15.28
CA ALA A 975 25.27 35.67 15.13
C ALA A 975 24.70 35.28 13.75
N ARG A 976 25.53 35.38 12.70
CA ARG A 976 25.14 35.04 11.33
C ARG A 976 25.02 33.54 11.08
N VAL A 977 25.77 32.70 11.81
CA VAL A 977 25.65 31.24 11.70
C VAL A 977 24.33 30.76 12.33
N TYR A 978 23.92 31.36 13.46
CA TYR A 978 22.59 31.10 14.04
C TYR A 978 21.46 31.55 13.13
N ALA A 979 21.60 32.72 12.50
CA ALA A 979 20.61 33.21 11.55
C ALA A 979 20.55 32.31 10.29
N LEU A 980 21.68 31.75 9.85
CA LEU A 980 21.73 30.75 8.78
C LEU A 980 21.00 29.45 9.17
N TRP A 981 21.21 28.95 10.39
CA TRP A 981 20.48 27.79 10.93
C TRP A 981 18.97 28.03 10.97
N ASN A 982 18.54 29.24 11.35
CA ASN A 982 17.12 29.57 11.40
C ASN A 982 16.47 29.57 10.01
N ILE A 983 17.17 30.11 8.99
CA ILE A 983 16.71 30.05 7.59
C ILE A 983 16.59 28.60 7.11
N THR A 984 17.65 27.80 7.28
CA THR A 984 17.68 26.42 6.75
C THR A 984 16.62 25.54 7.40
N SER A 985 16.42 25.70 8.71
CA SER A 985 15.41 24.94 9.43
C SER A 985 13.98 25.34 9.03
N LEU A 986 13.71 26.63 8.76
CA LEU A 986 12.40 27.06 8.21
C LEU A 986 12.14 26.45 6.82
N VAL A 987 13.14 26.47 5.93
CA VAL A 987 13.04 25.88 4.59
C VAL A 987 12.69 24.39 4.68
N ASN A 988 13.25 23.65 5.64
CA ASN A 988 12.96 22.23 5.81
C ASN A 988 11.50 21.95 6.18
N VAL A 989 10.90 22.75 7.07
CA VAL A 989 9.48 22.58 7.42
C VAL A 989 8.58 22.89 6.20
N VAL A 990 8.96 23.87 5.37
CA VAL A 990 8.22 24.19 4.12
C VAL A 990 8.31 23.03 3.13
N VAL A 991 9.50 22.46 2.94
CA VAL A 991 9.70 21.31 2.05
C VAL A 991 8.90 20.11 2.52
N ALA A 992 8.96 19.78 3.82
CA ALA A 992 8.17 18.69 4.39
C ALA A 992 6.66 18.88 4.17
N PHE A 993 6.16 20.11 4.32
CA PHE A 993 4.76 20.47 4.05
C PHE A 993 4.38 20.23 2.57
N VAL A 994 5.22 20.70 1.63
CA VAL A 994 4.97 20.54 0.19
C VAL A 994 5.00 19.06 -0.21
N CYS A 995 5.94 18.27 0.31
CA CYS A 995 6.02 16.84 0.05
C CYS A 995 4.79 16.08 0.58
N GLY A 996 4.32 16.40 1.78
CA GLY A 996 3.08 15.86 2.33
C GLY A 996 1.86 16.16 1.44
N LEU A 997 1.78 17.39 0.91
CA LEU A 997 0.71 17.82 0.01
C LEU A 997 0.74 17.09 -1.34
N VAL A 998 1.92 16.88 -1.91
CA VAL A 998 2.10 16.11 -3.17
C VAL A 998 1.70 14.65 -2.97
N HIS A 999 2.09 14.03 -1.86
CA HIS A 999 1.71 12.64 -1.56
C HIS A 999 0.20 12.49 -1.39
N TYR A 1000 -0.46 13.41 -0.67
CA TYR A 1000 -1.91 13.42 -0.53
C TYR A 1000 -2.65 13.48 -1.89
N LYS A 1001 -2.17 14.33 -2.81
CA LYS A 1001 -2.70 14.43 -4.17
C LYS A 1001 -2.42 13.20 -5.05
N SER A 1002 -1.37 12.45 -4.76
CA SER A 1002 -1.02 11.22 -5.48
C SER A 1002 -1.85 10.02 -5.00
N SER A 1003 -2.06 9.92 -3.68
CA SER A 1003 -2.83 8.84 -3.05
C SER A 1003 -4.31 8.86 -3.48
N THR A 1004 -4.90 10.05 -3.57
CA THR A 1004 -6.29 10.26 -4.03
C THR A 1004 -6.55 9.81 -5.48
N LYS A 1005 -5.51 9.61 -6.29
CA LYS A 1005 -5.65 9.09 -7.66
C LYS A 1005 -5.60 7.56 -7.78
N ARG A 1006 -5.23 6.81 -6.73
CA ARG A 1006 -5.00 5.35 -6.80
C ARG A 1006 -6.13 4.46 -6.28
N HIS A 1007 -7.18 5.01 -5.65
CA HIS A 1007 -8.30 4.21 -5.13
C HIS A 1007 -9.66 4.71 -5.65
N PRO A 1008 -10.30 4.03 -6.63
CA PRO A 1008 -11.64 4.34 -7.10
C PRO A 1008 -12.77 3.55 -6.39
N SER A 1009 -12.56 2.98 -5.19
CA SER A 1009 -13.55 2.04 -4.61
C SER A 1009 -13.88 2.20 -3.13
N THR A 1010 -13.66 3.35 -2.49
CA THR A 1010 -14.16 3.60 -1.13
C THR A 1010 -15.14 4.77 -1.12
N GLN A 1011 -16.32 4.53 -0.55
CA GLN A 1011 -17.43 5.47 -0.44
C GLN A 1011 -16.97 6.81 0.18
N PRO A 1012 -17.43 7.97 -0.34
CA PRO A 1012 -16.87 9.26 -0.01
C PRO A 1012 -17.47 9.97 1.22
N TRP A 1013 -18.19 9.28 2.11
CA TRP A 1013 -18.76 9.91 3.31
C TRP A 1013 -18.72 8.99 4.53
N ASN A 1014 -17.60 9.03 5.25
CA ASN A 1014 -17.63 9.01 6.72
C ASN A 1014 -16.48 9.89 7.18
N LEU A 1015 -16.81 10.96 7.89
CA LEU A 1015 -15.89 11.92 8.51
C LEU A 1015 -15.23 11.25 9.73
N GLY A 1016 -14.54 10.14 9.50
CA GLY A 1016 -13.72 9.40 10.45
C GLY A 1016 -12.28 9.88 10.38
N THR A 1017 -11.72 10.19 11.54
CA THR A 1017 -10.61 11.10 11.84
C THR A 1017 -9.21 10.79 11.30
N ASP A 1018 -8.99 9.75 10.49
CA ASP A 1018 -7.61 9.28 10.22
C ASP A 1018 -7.06 9.56 8.81
N GLU A 1019 -7.90 9.75 7.78
CA GLU A 1019 -7.40 10.06 6.42
C GLU A 1019 -7.45 11.57 6.08
N SER A 1020 -8.24 12.36 6.80
CA SER A 1020 -8.39 13.81 6.57
C SER A 1020 -7.40 14.67 7.36
N GLY A 1021 -6.53 14.08 8.19
CA GLY A 1021 -5.67 14.78 9.15
C GLY A 1021 -4.25 15.15 8.67
N TRP A 1022 -3.86 14.84 7.42
CA TRP A 1022 -2.48 15.01 6.95
C TRP A 1022 -1.91 16.43 7.10
N TRP A 1023 -2.77 17.45 7.11
CA TRP A 1023 -2.41 18.86 7.25
C TRP A 1023 -2.20 19.29 8.70
N LEU A 1024 -2.76 18.56 9.69
CA LEU A 1024 -2.70 18.93 11.11
C LEU A 1024 -1.25 18.90 11.64
N PHE A 1025 -0.52 17.83 11.34
CA PHE A 1025 0.86 17.68 11.80
C PHE A 1025 1.81 18.72 11.16
N PRO A 1026 1.85 18.91 9.83
CA PRO A 1026 2.68 19.94 9.20
C PRO A 1026 2.32 21.38 9.61
N THR A 1027 1.04 21.69 9.83
CA THR A 1027 0.62 23.03 10.31
C THR A 1027 1.03 23.28 11.75
N ALA A 1028 0.92 22.28 12.63
CA ALA A 1028 1.43 22.36 14.00
C ALA A 1028 2.96 22.57 14.02
N LEU A 1029 3.71 21.87 13.15
CA LEU A 1029 5.15 22.06 13.02
C LEU A 1029 5.51 23.47 12.54
N MET A 1030 4.75 24.04 11.59
CA MET A 1030 4.95 25.43 11.14
C MET A 1030 4.74 26.45 12.26
N LEU A 1031 3.69 26.27 13.07
CA LEU A 1031 3.42 27.15 14.22
C LEU A 1031 4.55 27.07 15.26
N LEU A 1032 4.98 25.85 15.60
CA LEU A 1032 6.10 25.64 16.52
C LEU A 1032 7.39 26.27 15.98
N LYS A 1033 7.66 26.14 14.67
CA LYS A 1033 8.82 26.74 14.01
C LYS A 1033 8.78 28.26 14.05
N CYS A 1034 7.61 28.88 13.89
CA CYS A 1034 7.47 30.33 14.00
C CYS A 1034 7.86 30.84 15.40
N ILE A 1035 7.47 30.12 16.46
CA ILE A 1035 7.85 30.46 17.85
C ILE A 1035 9.35 30.29 18.04
N GLN A 1036 9.90 29.16 17.60
CA GLN A 1036 11.33 28.87 17.66
C GLN A 1036 12.17 29.93 16.93
N ALA A 1037 11.74 30.37 15.74
CA ALA A 1037 12.46 31.37 14.97
C ALA A 1037 12.61 32.68 15.75
N ARG A 1038 11.59 33.08 16.53
CA ARG A 1038 11.66 34.28 17.40
C ARG A 1038 12.64 34.12 18.55
N LEU A 1039 12.67 32.95 19.17
CA LEU A 1039 13.61 32.67 20.26
C LEU A 1039 15.07 32.74 19.78
N VAL A 1040 15.34 32.21 18.58
CA VAL A 1040 16.66 32.32 17.95
C VAL A 1040 16.99 33.77 17.62
N ASP A 1041 16.06 34.55 17.07
CA ASP A 1041 16.27 35.97 16.75
C ASP A 1041 16.62 36.81 17.99
N TRP A 1042 15.98 36.54 19.13
CA TRP A 1042 16.32 37.18 20.42
C TRP A 1042 17.74 36.82 20.86
N HIS A 1043 18.18 35.59 20.67
CA HIS A 1043 19.54 35.20 20.99
C HIS A 1043 20.57 35.89 20.10
N VAL A 1044 20.33 35.93 18.79
CA VAL A 1044 21.19 36.63 17.83
C VAL A 1044 21.26 38.12 18.17
N ALA A 1045 20.17 38.71 18.68
CA ALA A 1045 20.14 40.09 19.17
C ALA A 1045 21.08 40.34 20.36
N ASN A 1046 21.10 39.41 21.31
CA ASN A 1046 21.99 39.48 22.46
C ASN A 1046 23.47 39.27 22.09
N LEU A 1047 23.77 38.46 21.08
CA LEU A 1047 25.15 38.19 20.68
C LEU A 1047 25.83 39.36 19.96
N GLU A 1048 25.11 40.16 19.19
CA GLU A 1048 25.71 41.25 18.40
C GLU A 1048 25.96 42.54 19.19
N ILE A 1049 25.23 42.78 20.30
CA ILE A 1049 25.38 43.97 21.13
C ILE A 1049 26.17 43.59 22.40
N GLN A 1050 27.45 43.97 22.45
CA GLN A 1050 28.37 43.59 23.54
C GLN A 1050 28.27 44.48 24.79
N ASP A 1051 27.63 45.65 24.69
CA ASP A 1051 27.62 46.63 25.78
C ASP A 1051 26.49 46.35 26.80
N ARG A 1052 26.85 45.71 27.90
CA ARG A 1052 25.92 45.18 28.94
C ARG A 1052 25.15 46.26 29.72
N ALA A 1053 25.50 47.54 29.54
CA ALA A 1053 24.91 48.67 30.26
C ALA A 1053 23.66 49.28 29.58
N ILE A 1054 23.27 48.80 28.39
CA ILE A 1054 22.10 49.31 27.66
C ILE A 1054 20.85 48.51 28.08
N PRO A 1055 19.87 49.11 28.79
CA PRO A 1055 18.65 48.39 29.17
C PRO A 1055 17.79 48.05 27.92
N PRO A 1056 17.01 46.95 27.96
CA PRO A 1056 16.22 46.46 26.84
C PRO A 1056 15.10 47.42 26.37
N SER A 1057 14.76 48.44 27.16
CA SER A 1057 13.87 49.53 26.76
C SER A 1057 14.67 50.66 26.10
N CYS A 1058 15.00 50.51 24.82
CA CYS A 1058 15.64 51.56 24.00
C CYS A 1058 14.81 52.85 23.83
N ASP A 1059 13.61 52.93 24.40
CA ASP A 1059 12.75 54.13 24.35
C ASP A 1059 13.07 55.12 25.48
N LYS A 1060 13.93 54.74 26.44
CA LYS A 1060 14.43 55.62 27.51
C LYS A 1060 15.90 55.35 27.78
N VAL A 1061 16.77 55.82 26.89
CA VAL A 1061 18.19 55.99 27.23
C VAL A 1061 18.35 57.42 27.75
N PRO A 1062 18.46 57.68 29.06
CA PRO A 1062 18.99 58.96 29.51
C PRO A 1062 20.46 58.99 29.10
N LEU A 1063 20.78 59.68 28.00
CA LEU A 1063 22.16 59.95 27.56
C LEU A 1063 22.94 60.80 28.58
N MET A 1064 22.28 61.30 29.64
CA MET A 1064 22.88 61.89 30.83
C MET A 1064 22.20 61.37 32.10
N ARG A 1065 22.93 60.55 32.86
CA ARG A 1065 23.01 60.68 34.32
C ARG A 1065 24.48 60.50 34.67
N SER A 1066 25.09 61.59 35.10
CA SER A 1066 26.27 61.60 35.96
C SER A 1066 26.02 60.78 37.22
#